data_AF-A0A818GAF9-F1
#
_entry.id   AF-A0A818GAF9-F1
#
_cell.length_a   1.000
_cell.length_b   1.000
_cell.length_c   1.000
_cell.angle_alpha   90.00
_cell.angle_beta   90.00
_cell.angle_gamma   90.00
#
_symmetry.space_group_name_H-M   'P 1'
#
loop_
_entity.id
_entity.type
_entity.pdbx_description
1 polymer ?
#
loop_
_entity_poly.entity_id
_entity_poly.type
_entity_poly.pdbx_seq_one_letter_code
_entity_poly.pdbx_strand_id
1 'polypeptide(L)'
;MYNFMGKVLMANISLEQVDVWKNATFFVSPRPDGTIFIQWNFEHNGIDVANYDIYRGKGILSALNYTHLLVTIPTMSSYGKNIYESMYTDHSVHLNTIYTYQVVARHSNSTIIDQTTFILGQADVGQEYHDITTLIAFPRTNGIHLSWKLKARSASKHVTLYNGINSITKISNNEAQLLGRYPVQDMKAIVSLSNAGPFLLVSDDENDVATAKLANLTRPRIVLTPTHLDFIREKINQPGHAQEVFKELIKSIYTYQPDNSFNYCWPARDAALLYAITKDIPYAHIAYLALNANRINYTIYDNSAIKLRFSLSTMARAQAFDWAYETFTVEQRRDLINDFQYAASIFTSYSDDHSRNPNDKASNWIGIVKSGELIQHLSLYGEEGYPDDQAERRILFLLNELKLHLDQSYGSSGYMQEGLNYLAYVLPILGPAVYLAKHMGISTFDEAWSRPDWPNLALHIISLRKQRNSLQFGVSDSTYSYNGFLPFIFNSTNDTNIKAALKWLYDRTMGINSSSPAYDGKDRSAALLYYPYEIAVQHPSIVFPRSTSMISDNIDGFYGFRNRYQDQNDVLIALMNRNRRHGGWNANETFALSIISHDTTWARMPGKEFKYYNLTRKFSTPLIDGWPREPPKRKKLGYIKAIKSFRDQGGGYVSIDSSVNLNITLAQRDILVDMIKRGNIDTIIAIQDQFINSLSHFWHWQLSPEPTETSITLGNENNLSTFIIRGRNESWLKGWLYNYQNTTYNNTEDVLRIIKYGFSANFKIAMALGMGTEPIANRTATGINIDDACIDFNALFLGLQKPSIIIISIASVLFGLAVLIIIGILIRKRINRNNRVSSASK
;
A
#
# COMPACT_ATOMS: atom_id res chain seq x y z
N MET A 1 -44.27 -4.40 8.07
CA MET A 1 -43.92 -3.22 7.25
C MET A 1 -42.75 -3.60 6.37
N TYR A 2 -42.94 -3.54 5.06
CA TYR A 2 -41.83 -3.67 4.10
C TYR A 2 -41.40 -2.25 3.73
N ASN A 3 -40.13 -1.91 3.94
CA ASN A 3 -39.57 -0.64 3.49
C ASN A 3 -39.03 -0.86 2.07
N PHE A 4 -39.70 -0.30 1.06
CA PHE A 4 -39.12 -0.22 -0.29
C PHE A 4 -38.25 1.04 -0.35
N MET A 5 -36.95 0.86 -0.58
CA MET A 5 -36.01 1.95 -0.79
C MET A 5 -35.86 2.20 -2.29
N GLY A 6 -36.00 3.46 -2.70
CA GLY A 6 -35.44 3.95 -3.96
C GLY A 6 -34.32 4.96 -3.69
N LYS A 7 -33.38 5.07 -4.62
CA LYS A 7 -32.21 5.95 -4.50
C LYS A 7 -32.05 6.76 -5.78
N VAL A 8 -31.88 8.08 -5.64
CA VAL A 8 -31.40 8.95 -6.73
C VAL A 8 -30.14 9.59 -6.22
N LEU A 9 -29.08 9.37 -6.95
CA LEU A 9 -27.90 10.18 -6.79
C LEU A 9 -28.03 11.36 -7.74
N MET A 10 -27.63 12.55 -7.30
CA MET A 10 -27.41 13.65 -8.22
C MET A 10 -25.92 13.94 -8.21
N ALA A 11 -25.31 13.75 -9.38
CA ALA A 11 -23.90 14.07 -9.53
C ALA A 11 -23.70 15.57 -9.24
N ASN A 12 -22.67 15.87 -8.46
CA ASN A 12 -22.10 17.20 -8.30
C ASN A 12 -22.97 18.28 -7.62
N ILE A 13 -23.86 17.95 -6.67
CA ILE A 13 -24.54 18.96 -5.82
C ILE A 13 -23.95 19.17 -4.39
N SER A 14 -23.92 20.42 -3.91
CA SER A 14 -23.84 20.77 -2.47
C SER A 14 -25.13 21.47 -2.04
N LEU A 15 -25.57 21.26 -0.80
CA LEU A 15 -26.84 21.77 -0.26
C LEU A 15 -26.60 23.06 0.54
N GLU A 16 -27.29 24.14 0.20
CA GLU A 16 -27.67 25.13 1.20
C GLU A 16 -28.90 24.60 1.93
N GLN A 17 -28.79 24.43 3.26
CA GLN A 17 -29.92 24.09 4.11
C GLN A 17 -30.94 25.23 4.03
N VAL A 18 -31.99 25.05 3.23
CA VAL A 18 -33.17 25.91 3.28
C VAL A 18 -34.02 25.39 4.44
N ASP A 19 -34.07 26.17 5.51
CA ASP A 19 -34.75 25.81 6.75
C ASP A 19 -36.20 25.34 6.52
N VAL A 20 -36.59 24.42 7.40
CA VAL A 20 -37.94 23.88 7.68
C VAL A 20 -38.40 22.67 6.83
N TRP A 21 -38.15 21.45 7.34
CA TRP A 21 -38.88 20.23 6.93
C TRP A 21 -39.27 19.41 8.16
N LYS A 22 -40.43 19.72 8.77
CA LYS A 22 -41.06 18.85 9.76
C LYS A 22 -41.99 17.88 9.01
N ASN A 23 -41.63 16.58 9.03
CA ASN A 23 -42.41 15.39 8.60
C ASN A 23 -41.95 14.63 7.33
N ALA A 24 -40.69 14.70 6.88
CA ALA A 24 -40.29 14.09 5.60
C ALA A 24 -39.91 12.59 5.65
N THR A 25 -40.44 11.84 4.68
CA THR A 25 -40.15 10.46 4.20
C THR A 25 -38.82 10.33 3.42
N PHE A 26 -37.89 11.29 3.56
CA PHE A 26 -36.66 11.41 2.75
C PHE A 26 -35.41 11.63 3.59
N PHE A 27 -34.26 11.20 3.07
CA PHE A 27 -32.93 11.49 3.58
C PHE A 27 -32.09 12.12 2.45
N VAL A 28 -31.65 13.35 2.63
CA VAL A 28 -30.76 14.05 1.69
C VAL A 28 -29.41 14.27 2.36
N SER A 29 -28.33 13.84 1.71
CA SER A 29 -26.97 13.94 2.25
C SER A 29 -26.03 14.53 1.20
N PRO A 30 -25.55 15.78 1.40
CA PRO A 30 -24.43 16.30 0.60
C PRO A 30 -23.15 15.51 0.91
N ARG A 31 -22.27 15.44 -0.07
CA ARG A 31 -21.03 14.66 -0.03
C ARG A 31 -19.79 15.57 -0.21
N PRO A 32 -18.60 15.17 0.26
CA PRO A 32 -17.37 15.97 0.14
C PRO A 32 -16.91 16.22 -1.30
N ASP A 33 -17.29 15.35 -2.23
CA ASP A 33 -17.08 15.56 -3.67
C ASP A 33 -18.04 16.58 -4.28
N GLY A 34 -18.87 17.19 -3.43
CA GLY A 34 -19.94 18.07 -3.79
C GLY A 34 -21.01 17.36 -4.57
N THR A 35 -21.33 16.07 -4.37
CA THR A 35 -22.55 15.37 -4.87
C THR A 35 -23.68 15.37 -3.81
N ILE A 36 -24.95 15.24 -4.21
CA ILE A 36 -26.05 14.99 -3.25
C ILE A 36 -26.61 13.59 -3.46
N PHE A 37 -26.69 12.86 -2.36
CA PHE A 37 -27.41 11.61 -2.28
C PHE A 37 -28.84 11.84 -1.76
N ILE A 38 -29.85 11.38 -2.50
CA ILE A 38 -31.25 11.35 -2.05
C ILE A 38 -31.67 9.90 -1.86
N GLN A 39 -32.22 9.64 -0.68
CA GLN A 39 -32.93 8.43 -0.35
C GLN A 39 -34.36 8.76 0.07
N TRP A 40 -35.28 7.86 -0.25
CA TRP A 40 -36.68 8.00 0.15
C TRP A 40 -37.26 6.69 0.62
N ASN A 41 -38.23 6.80 1.51
CA ASN A 41 -39.03 5.70 2.04
C ASN A 41 -40.49 6.09 1.94
N PHE A 42 -41.29 5.28 1.27
CA PHE A 42 -42.75 5.42 1.30
C PHE A 42 -43.31 4.43 2.31
N GLU A 43 -44.18 4.89 3.22
CA GLU A 43 -44.95 3.99 4.08
C GLU A 43 -46.20 3.54 3.33
N HIS A 44 -46.17 2.34 2.76
CA HIS A 44 -47.33 1.75 2.07
C HIS A 44 -47.85 0.53 2.84
N ASN A 45 -49.13 0.58 3.22
CA ASN A 45 -49.88 -0.44 3.95
C ASN A 45 -50.15 -1.70 3.10
N GLY A 46 -49.10 -2.38 2.64
CA GLY A 46 -49.20 -3.62 1.85
C GLY A 46 -49.54 -3.42 0.37
N ILE A 47 -49.40 -2.20 -0.17
CA ILE A 47 -49.54 -1.93 -1.61
C ILE A 47 -48.16 -2.08 -2.27
N ASP A 48 -48.08 -2.92 -3.31
CA ASP A 48 -46.85 -3.12 -4.09
C ASP A 48 -46.56 -1.91 -4.98
N VAL A 49 -45.51 -1.17 -4.65
CA VAL A 49 -44.96 -0.17 -5.57
C VAL A 49 -44.25 -0.91 -6.69
N ALA A 50 -44.57 -0.61 -7.94
CA ALA A 50 -43.93 -1.20 -9.12
C ALA A 50 -42.75 -0.35 -9.65
N ASN A 51 -42.85 0.97 -9.58
CA ASN A 51 -41.79 1.89 -9.98
C ASN A 51 -41.91 3.28 -9.32
N TYR A 52 -40.88 4.09 -9.49
CA TYR A 52 -40.78 5.49 -9.09
C TYR A 52 -40.48 6.34 -10.33
N ASP A 53 -41.34 7.30 -10.65
CA ASP A 53 -41.02 8.34 -11.62
C ASP A 53 -40.33 9.51 -10.92
N ILE A 54 -39.24 10.02 -11.49
CA ILE A 54 -38.57 11.23 -11.01
C ILE A 54 -38.71 12.32 -12.05
N TYR A 55 -39.31 13.44 -11.66
CA TYR A 55 -39.47 14.63 -12.48
C TYR A 55 -38.54 15.73 -12.01
N ARG A 56 -38.11 16.62 -12.91
CA ARG A 56 -37.31 17.81 -12.59
C ARG A 56 -37.73 19.03 -13.39
N GLY A 57 -37.78 20.19 -12.71
CA GLY A 57 -38.01 21.49 -13.33
C GLY A 57 -37.18 22.62 -12.70
N LYS A 58 -37.04 23.75 -13.42
CA LYS A 58 -36.47 25.01 -12.92
C LYS A 58 -37.61 25.88 -12.35
N GLY A 59 -38.16 25.50 -11.19
CA GLY A 59 -39.34 26.14 -10.58
C GLY A 59 -40.31 25.12 -9.96
N ILE A 60 -41.40 25.57 -9.35
CA ILE A 60 -42.40 24.67 -8.72
C ILE A 60 -43.04 23.81 -9.82
N LEU A 61 -42.96 22.49 -9.66
CA LEU A 61 -43.66 21.53 -10.52
C LEU A 61 -45.14 21.50 -10.12
N SER A 62 -45.97 22.33 -10.76
CA SER A 62 -47.40 22.47 -10.44
C SER A 62 -48.29 21.35 -11.02
N ALA A 63 -47.79 20.60 -12.00
CA ALA A 63 -48.45 19.43 -12.58
C ALA A 63 -47.41 18.41 -13.09
N LEU A 64 -47.74 17.11 -12.99
CA LEU A 64 -46.94 16.03 -13.58
C LEU A 64 -46.97 16.15 -15.10
N ASN A 65 -45.88 16.68 -15.66
CA ASN A 65 -45.70 16.82 -17.09
C ASN A 65 -44.60 15.86 -17.54
N TYR A 66 -44.90 14.99 -18.51
CA TYR A 66 -43.94 14.04 -19.08
C TYR A 66 -42.70 14.70 -19.69
N THR A 67 -42.78 15.98 -20.09
CA THR A 67 -41.59 16.73 -20.54
C THR A 67 -40.57 17.00 -19.43
N HIS A 68 -40.98 16.85 -18.16
CA HIS A 68 -40.12 16.97 -16.98
C HIS A 68 -39.72 15.63 -16.39
N LEU A 69 -40.21 14.50 -16.92
CA LEU A 69 -39.82 13.17 -16.46
C LEU A 69 -38.35 12.94 -16.81
N LEU A 70 -37.51 12.76 -15.79
CA LEU A 70 -36.11 12.39 -15.95
C LEU A 70 -35.94 10.89 -16.16
N VAL A 71 -36.60 10.09 -15.32
CA VAL A 71 -36.43 8.64 -15.30
C VAL A 71 -37.62 7.97 -14.59
N THR A 72 -37.89 6.72 -15.00
CA THR A 72 -38.74 5.78 -14.26
C THR A 72 -37.87 4.65 -13.76
N ILE A 73 -37.89 4.41 -12.45
CA ILE A 73 -37.03 3.45 -11.74
C ILE A 73 -37.90 2.33 -11.17
N PRO A 74 -37.80 1.06 -11.57
CA PRO A 74 -38.56 -0.02 -10.95
C PRO A 74 -38.25 -0.19 -9.45
N THR A 75 -39.26 -0.60 -8.70
CA THR A 75 -39.11 -0.90 -7.27
C THR A 75 -38.40 -2.23 -7.06
N MET A 76 -37.58 -2.31 -6.02
CA MET A 76 -36.97 -3.54 -5.56
C MET A 76 -38.01 -4.47 -4.91
N SER A 77 -38.63 -5.36 -5.69
CA SER A 77 -39.34 -6.50 -5.10
C SER A 77 -38.32 -7.39 -4.38
N SER A 78 -38.60 -7.75 -3.14
CA SER A 78 -37.77 -8.58 -2.25
C SER A 78 -36.94 -9.65 -2.97
N TYR A 79 -35.62 -9.64 -2.71
CA TYR A 79 -34.63 -10.68 -3.07
C TYR A 79 -34.69 -11.20 -4.51
N GLY A 80 -33.99 -10.54 -5.44
CA GLY A 80 -33.67 -11.15 -6.74
C GLY A 80 -33.45 -10.20 -7.90
N LYS A 81 -33.88 -8.94 -7.80
CA LYS A 81 -33.62 -7.94 -8.85
C LYS A 81 -32.35 -7.15 -8.59
N ASN A 82 -31.63 -6.91 -9.69
CA ASN A 82 -30.36 -6.23 -9.72
C ASN A 82 -30.57 -4.80 -9.18
N ILE A 83 -29.78 -4.36 -8.18
CA ILE A 83 -29.85 -2.96 -7.67
C ILE A 83 -29.73 -1.94 -8.82
N TYR A 84 -29.17 -2.39 -9.95
CA TYR A 84 -28.96 -1.74 -11.24
C TYR A 84 -30.18 -1.01 -11.76
N GLU A 85 -31.35 -1.54 -11.50
CA GLU A 85 -32.58 -0.96 -12.00
C GLU A 85 -33.18 0.05 -11.01
N SER A 86 -32.60 0.21 -9.82
CA SER A 86 -33.16 1.01 -8.70
C SER A 86 -32.42 2.31 -8.39
N MET A 87 -31.34 2.65 -9.12
CA MET A 87 -30.59 3.90 -8.96
C MET A 87 -30.52 4.70 -10.25
N TYR A 88 -30.54 6.03 -10.13
CA TYR A 88 -30.36 6.96 -11.25
C TYR A 88 -29.42 8.09 -10.85
N THR A 89 -28.61 8.55 -11.81
CA THR A 89 -27.85 9.80 -11.71
C THR A 89 -28.32 10.83 -12.70
N ASP A 90 -28.74 12.00 -12.20
CA ASP A 90 -29.05 13.14 -13.04
C ASP A 90 -27.76 13.83 -13.51
N HIS A 91 -27.31 13.49 -14.72
CA HIS A 91 -26.12 14.07 -15.33
C HIS A 91 -26.34 15.43 -16.02
N SER A 92 -27.57 15.96 -15.97
CA SER A 92 -27.95 17.17 -16.70
C SER A 92 -28.13 18.40 -15.81
N VAL A 93 -27.74 18.29 -14.53
CA VAL A 93 -27.76 19.41 -13.58
C VAL A 93 -26.68 20.44 -13.93
N HIS A 94 -27.05 21.72 -13.85
CA HIS A 94 -26.15 22.86 -14.00
C HIS A 94 -25.86 23.49 -12.64
N LEU A 95 -24.61 23.90 -12.42
CA LEU A 95 -24.23 24.67 -11.24
C LEU A 95 -25.08 25.92 -11.06
N ASN A 96 -25.19 26.38 -9.81
CA ASN A 96 -25.84 27.65 -9.44
C ASN A 96 -27.29 27.73 -9.95
N THR A 97 -27.89 26.58 -10.23
CA THR A 97 -29.28 26.45 -10.66
C THR A 97 -30.05 25.76 -9.55
N ILE A 98 -31.22 26.30 -9.23
CA ILE A 98 -32.16 25.68 -8.30
C ILE A 98 -33.11 24.80 -9.11
N TYR A 99 -33.20 23.53 -8.72
CA TYR A 99 -34.09 22.56 -9.33
C TYR A 99 -35.14 22.10 -8.32
N THR A 100 -36.36 21.90 -8.80
CA THR A 100 -37.39 21.17 -8.07
C THR A 100 -37.45 19.77 -8.63
N TYR A 101 -37.41 18.79 -7.75
CA TYR A 101 -37.59 17.38 -8.07
C TYR A 101 -38.87 16.86 -7.45
N GLN A 102 -39.56 16.01 -8.18
CA GLN A 102 -40.77 15.34 -7.71
C GLN A 102 -40.61 13.84 -7.94
N VAL A 103 -40.78 13.04 -6.89
CA VAL A 103 -40.69 11.57 -6.97
C VAL A 103 -42.08 11.01 -6.75
N VAL A 104 -42.55 10.19 -7.68
CA VAL A 104 -43.91 9.63 -7.71
C VAL A 104 -43.81 8.12 -7.68
N ALA A 105 -44.26 7.50 -6.58
CA ALA A 105 -44.41 6.05 -6.47
C ALA A 105 -45.64 5.59 -7.25
N ARG A 106 -45.51 4.57 -8.10
CA ARG A 106 -46.60 4.01 -8.89
C ARG A 106 -46.80 2.53 -8.67
N HIS A 107 -48.05 2.10 -8.80
CA HIS A 107 -48.43 0.70 -8.87
C HIS A 107 -48.20 0.13 -10.28
N SER A 108 -48.28 -1.19 -10.45
CA SER A 108 -48.04 -1.89 -11.74
C SER A 108 -49.03 -1.50 -12.85
N ASN A 109 -50.21 -1.00 -12.48
CA ASN A 109 -51.22 -0.42 -13.38
C ASN A 109 -51.03 1.11 -13.59
N SER A 110 -49.87 1.66 -13.24
CA SER A 110 -49.49 3.08 -13.35
C SER A 110 -50.24 4.06 -12.44
N THR A 111 -51.13 3.61 -11.54
CA THR A 111 -51.77 4.52 -10.57
C THR A 111 -50.75 5.06 -9.58
N ILE A 112 -50.84 6.36 -9.27
CA ILE A 112 -49.99 7.01 -8.28
C ILE A 112 -50.36 6.48 -6.89
N ILE A 113 -49.38 5.90 -6.20
CA ILE A 113 -49.50 5.42 -4.81
C ILE A 113 -49.20 6.57 -3.87
N ASP A 114 -48.10 7.27 -4.10
CA ASP A 114 -47.65 8.40 -3.29
C ASP A 114 -46.73 9.30 -4.12
N GLN A 115 -46.52 10.54 -3.69
CA GLN A 115 -45.58 11.46 -4.31
C GLN A 115 -44.97 12.43 -3.30
N THR A 116 -43.77 12.89 -3.60
CA THR A 116 -43.09 13.95 -2.85
C THR A 116 -42.59 15.04 -3.77
N THR A 117 -42.24 16.19 -3.23
CA THR A 117 -41.53 17.24 -3.97
C THR A 117 -40.49 17.88 -3.05
N PHE A 118 -39.31 18.16 -3.60
CA PHE A 118 -38.26 18.87 -2.89
C PHE A 118 -37.52 19.82 -3.82
N ILE A 119 -36.96 20.88 -3.25
CA ILE A 119 -36.21 21.90 -3.96
C ILE A 119 -34.75 21.77 -3.55
N LEU A 120 -33.84 21.77 -4.53
CA LEU A 120 -32.41 21.75 -4.32
C LEU A 120 -31.75 22.89 -5.07
N GLY A 121 -31.12 23.78 -4.31
CA GLY A 121 -30.14 24.73 -4.84
C GLY A 121 -28.75 24.12 -4.83
N GLN A 122 -27.97 24.41 -5.87
CA GLN A 122 -26.60 23.91 -6.03
C GLN A 122 -25.61 25.06 -5.93
N ALA A 123 -24.94 25.19 -4.79
CA ALA A 123 -23.80 26.11 -4.67
C ALA A 123 -22.51 25.42 -5.16
N ASP A 124 -21.61 26.17 -5.80
CA ASP A 124 -20.30 25.71 -6.26
C ASP A 124 -19.27 25.64 -5.10
N VAL A 125 -19.59 24.89 -4.05
CA VAL A 125 -18.84 24.89 -2.77
C VAL A 125 -17.74 23.82 -2.72
N GLY A 126 -17.37 23.22 -3.85
CA GLY A 126 -16.38 22.13 -3.89
C GLY A 126 -14.93 22.53 -3.58
N GLN A 127 -14.67 23.75 -3.08
CA GLN A 127 -13.33 24.22 -2.75
C GLN A 127 -12.84 23.77 -1.37
N GLU A 128 -13.72 23.37 -0.44
CA GLU A 128 -13.32 23.19 0.97
C GLU A 128 -12.46 21.95 1.27
N TYR A 129 -12.31 21.02 0.30
CA TYR A 129 -11.68 19.71 0.53
C TYR A 129 -10.56 19.34 -0.47
N HIS A 130 -10.09 20.27 -1.30
CA HIS A 130 -8.96 20.02 -2.20
C HIS A 130 -7.65 20.44 -1.56
N ASP A 131 -6.68 19.55 -1.40
CA ASP A 131 -5.38 19.89 -0.79
C ASP A 131 -4.29 20.15 -1.83
N ILE A 132 -4.61 19.97 -3.10
CA ILE A 132 -3.68 20.15 -4.22
C ILE A 132 -4.27 20.98 -5.34
N THR A 133 -3.38 21.68 -6.04
CA THR A 133 -3.69 22.35 -7.30
C THR A 133 -3.52 21.38 -8.46
N THR A 134 -4.52 21.28 -9.33
CA THR A 134 -4.59 20.30 -10.42
C THR A 134 -5.05 20.96 -11.71
N LEU A 135 -4.54 20.46 -12.84
CA LEU A 135 -4.89 20.89 -14.19
C LEU A 135 -5.04 19.65 -15.08
N ILE A 136 -6.08 19.64 -15.91
CA ILE A 136 -6.30 18.65 -16.98
C ILE A 136 -6.53 19.37 -18.30
N ALA A 137 -6.14 18.75 -19.41
CA ALA A 137 -6.26 19.31 -20.75
C ALA A 137 -6.79 18.25 -21.73
N PHE A 138 -8.06 18.35 -22.11
CA PHE A 138 -8.73 17.34 -22.92
C PHE A 138 -9.24 17.91 -24.26
N PRO A 139 -9.05 17.19 -25.38
CA PRO A 139 -9.59 17.63 -26.67
C PRO A 139 -11.10 17.33 -26.76
N ARG A 140 -11.87 18.27 -27.31
CA ARG A 140 -13.28 18.10 -27.68
C ARG A 140 -13.55 18.73 -29.04
N THR A 141 -14.75 18.48 -29.58
CA THR A 141 -15.18 18.99 -30.89
C THR A 141 -15.19 20.51 -30.99
N ASN A 142 -15.35 21.21 -29.87
CA ASN A 142 -15.38 22.68 -29.79
C ASN A 142 -14.07 23.31 -29.27
N GLY A 143 -12.98 22.54 -29.12
CA GLY A 143 -11.67 23.05 -28.69
C GLY A 143 -11.01 22.19 -27.62
N ILE A 144 -9.95 22.73 -27.02
CA ILE A 144 -9.23 22.12 -25.90
C ILE A 144 -9.86 22.62 -24.60
N HIS A 145 -10.34 21.69 -23.79
CA HIS A 145 -10.95 21.93 -22.49
C HIS A 145 -9.84 21.88 -21.44
N LEU A 146 -9.52 23.03 -20.88
CA LEU A 146 -8.62 23.18 -19.75
C LEU A 146 -9.47 23.29 -18.49
N SER A 147 -9.36 22.32 -17.59
CA SER A 147 -10.13 22.30 -16.35
C SER A 147 -9.18 22.19 -15.16
N TRP A 148 -9.44 22.93 -14.10
CA TRP A 148 -8.55 23.01 -12.94
C TRP A 148 -9.30 23.07 -11.61
N LYS A 149 -8.57 22.73 -10.55
CA LYS A 149 -8.97 22.99 -9.17
C LYS A 149 -7.77 23.48 -8.40
N LEU A 150 -7.94 24.56 -7.65
CA LEU A 150 -6.91 25.06 -6.75
C LEU A 150 -6.97 24.34 -5.41
N LYS A 151 -5.82 24.32 -4.73
CA LYS A 151 -5.75 23.97 -3.32
C LYS A 151 -6.69 24.86 -2.49
N ALA A 152 -7.38 24.24 -1.55
CA ALA A 152 -8.29 24.87 -0.61
C ALA A 152 -7.55 25.97 0.16
N ARG A 153 -8.26 27.07 0.40
CA ARG A 153 -7.72 28.25 1.09
C ARG A 153 -6.56 28.94 0.36
N SER A 154 -6.38 28.69 -0.94
CA SER A 154 -5.53 29.56 -1.78
C SER A 154 -6.01 31.00 -1.63
N ALA A 155 -5.07 31.92 -1.38
CA ALA A 155 -5.39 33.36 -1.26
C ALA A 155 -5.60 34.02 -2.64
N SER A 156 -5.37 33.26 -3.71
CA SER A 156 -5.43 33.72 -5.08
C SER A 156 -6.85 34.11 -5.49
N LYS A 157 -6.94 35.22 -6.24
CA LYS A 157 -8.20 35.71 -6.82
C LYS A 157 -8.32 35.36 -8.29
N HIS A 158 -7.19 35.14 -8.97
CA HIS A 158 -7.14 34.66 -10.33
C HIS A 158 -6.07 33.59 -10.51
N VAL A 159 -6.19 32.89 -11.62
CA VAL A 159 -5.19 32.01 -12.21
C VAL A 159 -4.84 32.50 -13.60
N THR A 160 -3.61 32.23 -14.01
CA THR A 160 -3.12 32.52 -15.35
C THR A 160 -2.76 31.21 -16.04
N LEU A 161 -3.25 31.03 -17.27
CA LEU A 161 -2.98 29.85 -18.09
C LEU A 161 -1.98 30.17 -19.20
N TYR A 162 -0.99 29.30 -19.36
CA TYR A 162 0.02 29.36 -20.42
C TYR A 162 0.03 28.08 -21.25
N ASN A 163 0.40 28.19 -22.52
CA ASN A 163 0.71 27.11 -23.44
C ASN A 163 2.19 27.16 -23.86
N GLY A 164 2.79 26.00 -24.14
CA GLY A 164 4.17 25.86 -24.61
C GLY A 164 5.20 25.62 -23.51
N ILE A 165 4.84 25.80 -22.24
CA ILE A 165 5.74 25.67 -21.09
C ILE A 165 5.15 24.82 -19.98
N ASN A 166 6.02 24.30 -19.10
CA ASN A 166 5.66 23.46 -17.95
C ASN A 166 6.34 23.91 -16.64
N SER A 167 6.89 25.13 -16.60
CA SER A 167 7.55 25.67 -15.41
C SER A 167 7.53 27.19 -15.43
N ILE A 168 7.35 27.80 -14.25
CA ILE A 168 7.39 29.26 -14.08
C ILE A 168 8.71 29.86 -14.56
N THR A 169 9.83 29.16 -14.37
CA THR A 169 11.16 29.65 -14.77
C THR A 169 11.30 29.88 -16.28
N LYS A 170 10.40 29.32 -17.08
CA LYS A 170 10.37 29.52 -18.54
C LYS A 170 9.50 30.70 -18.99
N ILE A 171 8.68 31.27 -18.10
CA ILE A 171 7.82 32.41 -18.42
C ILE A 171 8.68 33.62 -18.83
N SER A 172 9.78 33.88 -18.11
CA SER A 172 10.68 35.01 -18.38
C SER A 172 11.44 34.92 -19.70
N ASN A 173 11.43 33.76 -20.38
CA ASN A 173 12.18 33.54 -21.61
C ASN A 173 11.36 33.83 -22.89
N ASN A 174 10.14 34.38 -22.78
CA ASN A 174 9.20 34.56 -23.89
C ASN A 174 8.86 33.28 -24.69
N GLU A 175 9.04 32.10 -24.08
CA GLU A 175 8.69 30.80 -24.68
C GLU A 175 7.21 30.44 -24.50
N ALA A 176 6.46 31.23 -23.71
CA ALA A 176 5.10 30.93 -23.29
C ALA A 176 4.05 31.73 -24.06
N GLN A 177 3.02 31.06 -24.55
CA GLN A 177 1.81 31.71 -25.05
C GLN A 177 0.82 31.89 -23.90
N LEU A 178 0.52 33.13 -23.53
CA LEU A 178 -0.55 33.44 -22.58
C LEU A 178 -1.92 33.09 -23.17
N LEU A 179 -2.68 32.23 -22.50
CA LEU A 179 -4.03 31.83 -22.90
C LEU A 179 -5.12 32.69 -22.24
N GLY A 180 -4.82 33.28 -21.09
CA GLY A 180 -5.73 34.17 -20.39
C GLY A 180 -5.53 34.16 -18.88
N ARG A 181 -6.21 35.10 -18.21
CA ARG A 181 -6.31 35.20 -16.76
C ARG A 181 -7.77 35.03 -16.37
N TYR A 182 -8.03 34.10 -15.46
CA TYR A 182 -9.36 33.63 -15.10
C TYR A 182 -9.59 33.79 -13.59
N PRO A 183 -10.76 34.25 -13.14
CA PRO A 183 -11.11 34.21 -11.73
C PRO A 183 -11.04 32.80 -11.14
N VAL A 184 -10.68 32.65 -9.86
CA VAL A 184 -10.54 31.31 -9.22
C VAL A 184 -11.85 30.52 -9.12
N GLN A 185 -13.00 31.20 -9.17
CA GLN A 185 -14.30 30.55 -9.25
C GLN A 185 -14.56 29.88 -10.61
N ASP A 186 -13.86 30.32 -11.67
CA ASP A 186 -13.92 29.66 -12.96
C ASP A 186 -12.97 28.45 -12.87
N MET A 187 -13.51 27.26 -13.08
CA MET A 187 -12.71 26.01 -13.05
C MET A 187 -12.38 25.50 -14.44
N LYS A 188 -12.68 26.28 -15.49
CA LYS A 188 -12.67 25.81 -16.87
C LYS A 188 -12.41 26.94 -17.87
N ALA A 189 -11.66 26.62 -18.91
CA ALA A 189 -11.48 27.43 -20.11
C ALA A 189 -11.55 26.52 -21.36
N ILE A 190 -12.09 27.05 -22.45
CA ILE A 190 -12.08 26.37 -23.76
C ILE A 190 -11.22 27.21 -24.69
N VAL A 191 -10.17 26.60 -25.25
CA VAL A 191 -9.22 27.29 -26.12
C VAL A 191 -9.11 26.61 -27.48
N SER A 192 -8.92 27.40 -28.53
CA SER A 192 -8.64 26.91 -29.88
C SER A 192 -7.19 27.20 -30.22
N LEU A 193 -6.36 26.15 -30.30
CA LEU A 193 -4.93 26.25 -30.57
C LEU A 193 -4.59 25.41 -31.80
N SER A 194 -3.82 25.99 -32.72
CA SER A 194 -3.27 25.27 -33.88
C SER A 194 -2.10 24.35 -33.51
N ASN A 195 -1.39 24.66 -32.42
CA ASN A 195 -0.33 23.82 -31.86
C ASN A 195 -0.43 23.81 -30.32
N ALA A 196 -0.75 22.65 -29.76
CA ALA A 196 -0.87 22.46 -28.32
C ALA A 196 0.44 21.92 -27.74
N GLY A 197 1.14 22.76 -27.00
CA GLY A 197 2.28 22.37 -26.17
C GLY A 197 1.83 21.89 -24.78
N PRO A 198 2.75 21.80 -23.81
CA PRO A 198 2.37 21.63 -22.42
C PRO A 198 1.64 22.89 -21.91
N PHE A 199 0.73 22.68 -20.97
CA PHE A 199 -0.03 23.73 -20.29
C PHE A 199 0.50 23.94 -18.88
N LEU A 200 0.52 25.20 -18.45
CA LEU A 200 0.89 25.62 -17.10
C LEU A 200 -0.22 26.51 -16.53
N LEU A 201 -0.69 26.16 -15.33
CA LEU A 201 -1.57 26.97 -14.49
C LEU A 201 -0.72 27.61 -13.40
N VAL A 202 -0.80 28.93 -13.25
CA VAL A 202 -0.11 29.70 -12.20
C VAL A 202 -1.13 30.55 -11.47
N SER A 203 -1.15 30.46 -10.15
CA SER A 203 -1.95 31.35 -9.30
C SER A 203 -1.31 32.73 -9.15
N ASP A 204 -2.10 33.76 -8.87
CA ASP A 204 -1.61 35.13 -8.70
C ASP A 204 -0.59 35.30 -7.54
N ASP A 205 -0.58 34.39 -6.56
CA ASP A 205 0.42 34.36 -5.49
C ASP A 205 1.66 33.52 -5.82
N GLU A 206 1.74 32.99 -7.04
CA GLU A 206 2.80 32.12 -7.60
C GLU A 206 3.11 30.85 -6.78
N ASN A 207 2.31 30.54 -5.75
CA ASN A 207 2.51 29.39 -4.88
C ASN A 207 1.82 28.12 -5.40
N ASP A 208 0.75 28.27 -6.17
CA ASP A 208 -0.04 27.17 -6.71
C ASP A 208 0.25 27.02 -8.22
N VAL A 209 0.98 25.95 -8.56
CA VAL A 209 1.37 25.63 -9.92
C VAL A 209 0.89 24.23 -10.28
N ALA A 210 0.27 24.07 -11.45
CA ALA A 210 -0.06 22.75 -12.01
C ALA A 210 0.24 22.69 -13.50
N THR A 211 0.57 21.48 -13.99
CA THR A 211 0.87 21.25 -15.40
C THR A 211 0.06 20.12 -15.99
N ALA A 212 -0.29 20.26 -17.26
CA ALA A 212 -0.96 19.23 -18.04
C ALA A 212 -0.38 19.17 -19.47
N LYS A 213 -0.58 18.05 -20.14
CA LYS A 213 -0.41 17.93 -21.59
C LYS A 213 -1.76 17.58 -22.21
N LEU A 214 -1.96 17.97 -23.46
CA LEU A 214 -3.17 17.59 -24.19
C LEU A 214 -3.28 16.06 -24.23
N ALA A 215 -4.40 15.54 -23.71
CA ALA A 215 -4.61 14.09 -23.69
C ALA A 215 -4.79 13.53 -25.11
N ASN A 216 -4.23 12.34 -25.33
CA ASN A 216 -4.52 11.55 -26.52
C ASN A 216 -5.73 10.65 -26.25
N LEU A 217 -6.81 10.84 -27.02
CA LEU A 217 -8.05 10.07 -26.87
C LEU A 217 -8.11 8.82 -27.77
N THR A 218 -7.09 8.57 -28.61
CA THR A 218 -7.01 7.40 -29.49
C THR A 218 -6.96 6.10 -28.69
N ARG A 219 -7.79 5.11 -29.03
CA ARG A 219 -7.84 3.81 -28.37
C ARG A 219 -7.00 2.73 -29.09
N PRO A 220 -6.48 1.73 -28.37
CA PRO A 220 -6.44 1.66 -26.92
C PRO A 220 -5.53 2.75 -26.33
N ARG A 221 -5.90 3.28 -25.16
CA ARG A 221 -5.21 4.37 -24.43
C ARG A 221 -4.83 4.00 -23.01
N ILE A 222 -5.45 2.97 -22.43
CA ILE A 222 -5.11 2.50 -21.09
C ILE A 222 -3.87 1.63 -21.19
N VAL A 223 -2.70 2.22 -20.91
CA VAL A 223 -1.37 1.55 -20.86
C VAL A 223 -0.85 1.08 -22.23
N LEU A 224 -1.73 0.76 -23.16
CA LEU A 224 -1.42 0.35 -24.51
C LEU A 224 -1.41 1.57 -25.43
N THR A 225 -0.39 1.64 -26.28
CA THR A 225 -0.34 2.51 -27.46
C THR A 225 0.01 1.63 -28.66
N PRO A 226 -0.19 2.07 -29.90
CA PRO A 226 0.23 1.29 -31.07
C PRO A 226 1.70 0.87 -31.01
N THR A 227 2.60 1.80 -30.68
CA THR A 227 4.03 1.51 -30.52
C THR A 227 4.32 0.50 -29.40
N HIS A 228 3.60 0.60 -28.27
CA HIS A 228 3.77 -0.36 -27.18
C HIS A 228 3.26 -1.75 -27.56
N LEU A 229 2.15 -1.84 -28.30
CA LEU A 229 1.62 -3.11 -28.81
C LEU A 229 2.59 -3.78 -29.78
N ASP A 230 3.19 -3.02 -30.69
CA ASP A 230 4.19 -3.55 -31.64
C ASP A 230 5.42 -4.08 -30.89
N PHE A 231 5.87 -3.35 -29.88
CA PHE A 231 6.93 -3.81 -28.99
C PHE A 231 6.56 -5.12 -28.27
N ILE A 232 5.36 -5.23 -27.69
CA ILE A 232 4.91 -6.46 -27.02
C ILE A 232 4.83 -7.62 -28.02
N ARG A 233 4.31 -7.41 -29.23
CA ARG A 233 4.26 -8.41 -30.30
C ARG A 233 5.65 -8.92 -30.67
N GLU A 234 6.63 -8.03 -30.74
CA GLU A 234 8.02 -8.42 -30.95
C GLU A 234 8.52 -9.32 -29.80
N LYS A 235 8.28 -8.93 -28.55
CA LYS A 235 8.78 -9.67 -27.38
C LYS A 235 8.13 -11.04 -27.18
N ILE A 236 6.83 -11.21 -27.44
CA ILE A 236 6.18 -12.53 -27.30
C ILE A 236 6.65 -13.56 -28.34
N ASN A 237 7.17 -13.08 -29.47
CA ASN A 237 7.73 -13.94 -30.52
C ASN A 237 9.18 -14.37 -30.24
N GLN A 238 9.80 -13.83 -29.18
CA GLN A 238 11.14 -14.21 -28.74
C GLN A 238 11.04 -15.14 -27.51
N PRO A 239 11.85 -16.21 -27.42
CA PRO A 239 11.90 -17.03 -26.21
C PRO A 239 12.26 -16.19 -24.98
N GLY A 240 11.47 -16.27 -23.92
CA GLY A 240 11.71 -15.52 -22.69
C GLY A 240 10.43 -15.17 -21.93
N HIS A 241 10.55 -14.21 -21.00
CA HIS A 241 9.48 -13.82 -20.07
C HIS A 241 8.16 -13.48 -20.77
N ALA A 242 8.18 -12.62 -21.80
CA ALA A 242 6.96 -12.21 -22.51
C ALA A 242 6.21 -13.41 -23.09
N GLN A 243 6.92 -14.33 -23.76
CA GLN A 243 6.33 -15.50 -24.38
C GLN A 243 5.68 -16.41 -23.33
N GLU A 244 6.34 -16.65 -22.20
CA GLU A 244 5.81 -17.50 -21.13
C GLU A 244 4.59 -16.87 -20.45
N VAL A 245 4.62 -15.57 -20.16
CA VAL A 245 3.46 -14.85 -19.61
C VAL A 245 2.29 -14.88 -20.59
N PHE A 246 2.55 -14.70 -21.88
CA PHE A 246 1.53 -14.74 -22.93
C PHE A 246 0.86 -16.12 -23.04
N LYS A 247 1.63 -17.21 -22.98
CA LYS A 247 1.09 -18.59 -22.93
C LYS A 247 0.21 -18.81 -21.70
N GLU A 248 0.65 -18.34 -20.54
CA GLU A 248 -0.12 -18.46 -19.30
C GLU A 248 -1.38 -17.59 -19.30
N LEU A 249 -1.36 -16.42 -19.95
CA LEU A 249 -2.55 -15.60 -20.19
C LEU A 249 -3.59 -16.35 -21.04
N ILE A 250 -3.18 -16.95 -22.16
CA ILE A 250 -4.06 -17.78 -23.01
C ILE A 250 -4.65 -18.93 -22.21
N LYS A 251 -3.83 -19.65 -21.43
CA LYS A 251 -4.33 -20.74 -20.58
C LYS A 251 -5.33 -20.24 -19.53
N SER A 252 -5.10 -19.06 -18.95
CA SER A 252 -5.93 -18.54 -17.87
C SER A 252 -7.36 -18.23 -18.31
N ILE A 253 -7.57 -17.72 -19.54
CA ILE A 253 -8.91 -17.40 -20.04
C ILE A 253 -9.78 -18.65 -20.28
N TYR A 254 -9.17 -19.82 -20.56
CA TYR A 254 -9.89 -21.07 -20.80
C TYR A 254 -10.07 -21.93 -19.55
N THR A 255 -9.21 -21.75 -18.54
CA THR A 255 -9.28 -22.49 -17.28
C THR A 255 -10.16 -21.80 -16.24
N TYR A 256 -10.67 -20.62 -16.56
CA TYR A 256 -11.45 -19.82 -15.65
C TYR A 256 -12.79 -20.48 -15.34
N GLN A 257 -12.92 -21.02 -14.12
CA GLN A 257 -14.17 -21.55 -13.61
C GLN A 257 -14.93 -20.40 -12.92
N PRO A 258 -16.17 -20.11 -13.32
CA PRO A 258 -16.98 -19.11 -12.64
C PRO A 258 -17.48 -19.67 -11.31
N ASP A 259 -16.65 -19.57 -10.28
CA ASP A 259 -16.99 -20.04 -8.94
C ASP A 259 -17.68 -18.97 -8.08
N ASN A 260 -17.74 -17.71 -8.55
CA ASN A 260 -18.51 -16.59 -7.98
C ASN A 260 -18.67 -15.45 -9.00
N SER A 261 -19.77 -14.70 -8.90
CA SER A 261 -20.21 -13.60 -9.77
C SER A 261 -19.17 -12.54 -10.17
N PHE A 262 -18.18 -12.27 -9.32
CA PHE A 262 -17.20 -11.18 -9.52
C PHE A 262 -15.95 -11.57 -10.30
N ASN A 263 -15.71 -12.87 -10.51
CA ASN A 263 -14.47 -13.34 -11.11
C ASN A 263 -14.44 -13.13 -12.65
N TYR A 264 -15.59 -12.88 -13.31
CA TYR A 264 -15.66 -12.65 -14.76
C TYR A 264 -14.93 -11.39 -15.28
N CYS A 265 -14.56 -10.45 -14.42
CA CYS A 265 -13.87 -9.24 -14.86
C CYS A 265 -12.42 -9.51 -15.33
N TRP A 266 -11.72 -10.50 -14.75
CA TRP A 266 -10.36 -10.84 -15.15
C TRP A 266 -10.30 -11.49 -16.54
N PRO A 267 -11.15 -12.49 -16.88
CA PRO A 267 -11.26 -12.98 -18.25
C PRO A 267 -11.60 -11.89 -19.26
N ALA A 268 -12.47 -10.93 -18.91
CA ALA A 268 -12.80 -9.82 -19.80
C ALA A 268 -11.56 -8.99 -20.14
N ARG A 269 -10.80 -8.56 -19.12
CA ARG A 269 -9.54 -7.81 -19.27
C ARG A 269 -8.52 -8.60 -20.08
N ASP A 270 -8.28 -9.85 -19.70
CA ASP A 270 -7.20 -10.66 -20.26
C ASP A 270 -7.52 -11.06 -21.71
N ALA A 271 -8.78 -11.39 -22.03
CA ALA A 271 -9.21 -11.63 -23.41
C ALA A 271 -9.13 -10.35 -24.27
N ALA A 272 -9.50 -9.19 -23.73
CA ALA A 272 -9.36 -7.93 -24.46
C ALA A 272 -7.89 -7.58 -24.75
N LEU A 273 -6.97 -7.88 -23.81
CA LEU A 273 -5.53 -7.74 -24.04
C LEU A 273 -5.04 -8.69 -25.13
N LEU A 274 -5.45 -9.97 -25.07
CA LEU A 274 -5.11 -10.95 -26.10
C LEU A 274 -5.60 -10.50 -27.48
N TYR A 275 -6.81 -9.95 -27.58
CA TYR A 275 -7.30 -9.32 -28.80
C TYR A 275 -6.42 -8.12 -29.22
N ALA A 276 -6.10 -7.20 -28.32
CA ALA A 276 -5.28 -6.03 -28.66
C ALA A 276 -3.90 -6.43 -29.24
N ILE A 277 -3.31 -7.51 -28.70
CA ILE A 277 -2.03 -8.07 -29.15
C ILE A 277 -2.18 -8.83 -30.47
N THR A 278 -3.14 -9.75 -30.59
CA THR A 278 -3.22 -10.71 -31.71
C THR A 278 -4.12 -10.27 -32.85
N LYS A 279 -5.05 -9.34 -32.58
CA LYS A 279 -6.19 -8.97 -33.42
C LYS A 279 -7.14 -10.14 -33.75
N ASP A 280 -7.09 -11.22 -32.97
CA ASP A 280 -7.98 -12.39 -33.14
C ASP A 280 -9.37 -12.13 -32.53
N ILE A 281 -10.39 -12.07 -33.40
CA ILE A 281 -11.77 -11.68 -33.07
C ILE A 281 -12.42 -12.55 -31.99
N PRO A 282 -12.25 -13.89 -31.98
CA PRO A 282 -12.63 -14.75 -30.87
C PRO A 282 -12.31 -14.20 -29.47
N TYR A 283 -11.14 -13.59 -29.25
CA TYR A 283 -10.81 -13.01 -27.94
C TYR A 283 -11.64 -11.78 -27.61
N ALA A 284 -11.92 -10.92 -28.58
CA ALA A 284 -12.82 -9.79 -28.38
C ALA A 284 -14.26 -10.24 -28.07
N HIS A 285 -14.71 -11.31 -28.70
CA HIS A 285 -16.02 -11.91 -28.40
C HIS A 285 -16.07 -12.46 -26.96
N ILE A 286 -15.03 -13.18 -26.52
CA ILE A 286 -14.90 -13.64 -25.13
C ILE A 286 -14.93 -12.44 -24.17
N ALA A 287 -14.21 -11.36 -24.48
CA ALA A 287 -14.20 -10.16 -23.66
C ALA A 287 -15.60 -9.56 -23.51
N TYR A 288 -16.35 -9.40 -24.61
CA TYR A 288 -17.72 -8.89 -24.59
C TYR A 288 -18.67 -9.79 -23.78
N LEU A 289 -18.61 -11.11 -23.98
CA LEU A 289 -19.43 -12.07 -23.22
C LEU A 289 -19.11 -12.00 -21.72
N ALA A 290 -17.84 -11.90 -21.35
CA ALA A 290 -17.41 -11.77 -19.97
C ALA A 290 -17.86 -10.45 -19.33
N LEU A 291 -17.80 -9.33 -20.06
CA LEU A 291 -18.35 -8.02 -19.63
C LEU A 291 -19.85 -8.14 -19.31
N ASN A 292 -20.63 -8.75 -20.19
CA ASN A 292 -22.06 -8.96 -20.00
C ASN A 292 -22.39 -9.92 -18.85
N ALA A 293 -21.65 -11.03 -18.73
CA ALA A 293 -21.82 -11.97 -17.64
C ALA A 293 -21.52 -11.33 -16.29
N ASN A 294 -20.51 -10.46 -16.23
CA ASN A 294 -20.18 -9.70 -15.03
C ASN A 294 -21.32 -8.73 -14.66
N ARG A 295 -21.92 -8.02 -15.64
CA ARG A 295 -23.06 -7.11 -15.44
C ARG A 295 -24.26 -7.76 -14.74
N ILE A 296 -24.64 -8.98 -15.15
CA ILE A 296 -25.82 -9.70 -14.60
C ILE A 296 -25.61 -10.10 -13.14
N ASN A 297 -24.35 -10.25 -12.75
CA ASN A 297 -23.94 -10.94 -11.54
C ASN A 297 -23.70 -10.01 -10.33
N TYR A 298 -23.87 -8.69 -10.51
CA TYR A 298 -23.70 -7.70 -9.45
C TYR A 298 -24.92 -7.59 -8.53
N THR A 299 -25.14 -8.56 -7.67
CA THR A 299 -26.05 -8.34 -6.53
C THR A 299 -25.35 -7.48 -5.48
N ILE A 300 -25.55 -6.15 -5.53
CA ILE A 300 -25.06 -5.25 -4.49
C ILE A 300 -25.99 -5.33 -3.28
N TYR A 301 -25.71 -6.27 -2.39
CA TYR A 301 -26.15 -6.16 -1.01
C TYR A 301 -25.33 -5.08 -0.31
N ASP A 302 -25.90 -4.46 0.73
CA ASP A 302 -25.21 -3.47 1.57
C ASP A 302 -24.12 -4.11 2.44
N ASN A 303 -23.14 -4.73 1.80
CA ASN A 303 -21.96 -5.28 2.44
C ASN A 303 -20.73 -4.52 1.93
N SER A 304 -20.00 -3.92 2.87
CA SER A 304 -18.71 -3.26 2.64
C SER A 304 -17.77 -4.04 1.68
N ALA A 305 -17.69 -5.36 1.79
CA ALA A 305 -16.82 -6.17 0.93
C ALA A 305 -17.19 -6.11 -0.57
N ILE A 306 -18.47 -5.86 -0.90
CA ILE A 306 -18.93 -5.76 -2.28
C ILE A 306 -18.41 -4.48 -2.93
N LYS A 307 -18.23 -3.38 -2.19
CA LYS A 307 -17.78 -2.08 -2.72
C LYS A 307 -16.35 -2.14 -3.26
N LEU A 308 -15.45 -2.78 -2.51
CA LEU A 308 -14.07 -3.00 -2.95
C LEU A 308 -14.01 -3.92 -4.17
N ARG A 309 -14.80 -5.00 -4.18
CA ARG A 309 -14.91 -5.92 -5.33
C ARG A 309 -15.51 -5.25 -6.56
N PHE A 310 -16.49 -4.37 -6.37
CA PHE A 310 -17.09 -3.57 -7.41
C PHE A 310 -16.03 -2.69 -8.08
N SER A 311 -15.22 -1.99 -7.29
CA SER A 311 -14.15 -1.12 -7.78
C SER A 311 -13.11 -1.88 -8.62
N LEU A 312 -12.68 -3.05 -8.13
CA LEU A 312 -11.81 -3.98 -8.88
C LEU A 312 -12.42 -4.40 -10.21
N SER A 313 -13.70 -4.77 -10.18
CA SER A 313 -14.43 -5.21 -11.36
C SER A 313 -14.57 -4.09 -12.39
N THR A 314 -14.89 -2.87 -11.95
CA THR A 314 -14.97 -1.69 -12.81
C THR A 314 -13.66 -1.41 -13.53
N MET A 315 -12.52 -1.46 -12.82
CA MET A 315 -11.20 -1.28 -13.44
C MET A 315 -11.00 -2.25 -14.61
N ALA A 316 -11.17 -3.55 -14.35
CA ALA A 316 -10.94 -4.58 -15.35
C ALA A 316 -11.94 -4.46 -16.53
N ARG A 317 -13.17 -4.05 -16.28
CA ARG A 317 -14.17 -3.75 -17.33
C ARG A 317 -13.77 -2.55 -18.18
N ALA A 318 -13.29 -1.47 -17.57
CA ALA A 318 -12.86 -0.27 -18.27
C ALA A 318 -11.65 -0.55 -19.16
N GLN A 319 -10.71 -1.37 -18.68
CA GLN A 319 -9.60 -1.91 -19.49
C GLN A 319 -10.09 -2.75 -20.67
N ALA A 320 -11.01 -3.69 -20.43
CA ALA A 320 -11.57 -4.49 -21.51
C ALA A 320 -12.31 -3.65 -22.56
N PHE A 321 -13.08 -2.64 -22.10
CA PHE A 321 -13.78 -1.71 -22.98
C PHE A 321 -12.83 -0.94 -23.88
N ASP A 322 -11.72 -0.45 -23.34
CA ASP A 322 -10.72 0.30 -24.10
C ASP A 322 -9.93 -0.58 -25.08
N TRP A 323 -9.50 -1.77 -24.63
CA TRP A 323 -8.61 -2.64 -25.40
C TRP A 323 -9.31 -3.37 -26.54
N ALA A 324 -10.60 -3.68 -26.39
CA ALA A 324 -11.42 -4.33 -27.43
C ALA A 324 -12.36 -3.35 -28.16
N TYR A 325 -12.27 -2.05 -27.89
CA TYR A 325 -13.20 -1.02 -28.35
C TYR A 325 -13.56 -1.10 -29.85
N GLU A 326 -12.55 -1.27 -30.71
CA GLU A 326 -12.69 -1.28 -32.17
C GLU A 326 -13.61 -2.39 -32.69
N THR A 327 -13.80 -3.46 -31.92
CA THR A 327 -14.64 -4.60 -32.31
C THR A 327 -16.09 -4.47 -31.88
N PHE A 328 -16.38 -3.57 -30.94
CA PHE A 328 -17.71 -3.43 -30.39
C PHE A 328 -18.60 -2.64 -31.34
N THR A 329 -19.79 -3.15 -31.59
CA THR A 329 -20.80 -2.41 -32.36
C THR A 329 -21.19 -1.13 -31.62
N VAL A 330 -21.83 -0.19 -32.33
CA VAL A 330 -22.28 1.07 -31.72
C VAL A 330 -23.27 0.79 -30.58
N GLU A 331 -24.13 -0.22 -30.74
CA GLU A 331 -25.11 -0.66 -29.75
C GLU A 331 -24.40 -1.24 -28.52
N GLN A 332 -23.42 -2.14 -28.73
CA GLN A 332 -22.64 -2.72 -27.65
C GLN A 332 -21.88 -1.65 -26.85
N ARG A 333 -21.30 -0.65 -27.55
CA ARG A 333 -20.62 0.47 -26.88
C ARG A 333 -21.60 1.31 -26.08
N ARG A 334 -22.76 1.64 -26.64
CA ARG A 334 -23.82 2.40 -25.95
C ARG A 334 -24.31 1.67 -24.70
N ASP A 335 -24.52 0.37 -24.78
CA ASP A 335 -24.94 -0.46 -23.65
C ASP A 335 -23.90 -0.47 -22.53
N LEU A 336 -22.62 -0.62 -22.88
CA LEU A 336 -21.52 -0.58 -21.91
C LEU A 336 -21.33 0.82 -21.30
N ILE A 337 -21.47 1.90 -22.08
CA ILE A 337 -21.41 3.28 -21.59
C ILE A 337 -22.52 3.53 -20.57
N ASN A 338 -23.76 3.12 -20.86
CA ASN A 338 -24.89 3.23 -19.93
C ASN A 338 -24.63 2.48 -18.61
N ASP A 339 -24.07 1.27 -18.70
CA ASP A 339 -23.69 0.47 -17.54
C ASP A 339 -22.57 1.14 -16.72
N PHE A 340 -21.60 1.80 -17.35
CA PHE A 340 -20.60 2.58 -16.63
C PHE A 340 -21.15 3.87 -16.00
N GLN A 341 -22.09 4.56 -16.64
CA GLN A 341 -22.77 5.70 -16.00
C GLN A 341 -23.51 5.27 -14.74
N TYR A 342 -24.15 4.11 -14.80
CA TYR A 342 -24.72 3.49 -13.63
C TYR A 342 -23.65 3.15 -12.58
N ALA A 343 -22.51 2.61 -12.99
CA ALA A 343 -21.40 2.34 -12.08
C ALA A 343 -20.86 3.61 -11.39
N ALA A 344 -20.75 4.73 -12.12
CA ALA A 344 -20.39 6.04 -11.56
C ALA A 344 -21.39 6.48 -10.47
N SER A 345 -22.67 6.17 -10.67
CA SER A 345 -23.76 6.45 -9.72
C SER A 345 -23.58 5.70 -8.40
N ILE A 346 -23.03 4.48 -8.47
CA ILE A 346 -22.74 3.67 -7.28
C ILE A 346 -21.55 4.26 -6.52
N PHE A 347 -20.45 4.58 -7.20
CA PHE A 347 -19.24 5.09 -6.53
C PHE A 347 -19.49 6.36 -5.71
N THR A 348 -20.28 7.26 -6.27
CA THR A 348 -20.71 8.52 -5.65
C THR A 348 -21.69 8.30 -4.50
N SER A 349 -22.43 7.18 -4.49
CA SER A 349 -23.28 6.82 -3.35
C SER A 349 -22.48 6.35 -2.12
N TYR A 350 -21.22 5.92 -2.31
CA TYR A 350 -20.38 5.43 -1.22
C TYR A 350 -19.93 6.55 -0.29
N SER A 351 -20.45 6.52 0.94
CA SER A 351 -20.00 7.37 2.05
C SER A 351 -19.58 6.53 3.24
N ASP A 352 -18.49 5.79 3.10
CA ASP A 352 -17.96 5.05 4.23
C ASP A 352 -17.15 6.00 5.14
N ASP A 353 -17.12 5.73 6.45
CA ASP A 353 -16.42 6.56 7.44
C ASP A 353 -14.93 6.80 7.09
N HIS A 354 -14.32 5.89 6.32
CA HIS A 354 -12.96 6.03 5.81
C HIS A 354 -12.81 7.13 4.73
N SER A 355 -13.87 7.42 3.95
CA SER A 355 -13.90 8.51 2.97
C SER A 355 -14.28 9.86 3.58
N ARG A 356 -14.96 9.83 4.74
CA ARG A 356 -15.50 11.01 5.42
C ARG A 356 -14.48 11.78 6.24
N ASN A 357 -13.34 11.19 6.61
CA ASN A 357 -12.27 11.96 7.26
C ASN A 357 -11.48 12.71 6.19
N PRO A 358 -11.63 14.04 6.04
CA PRO A 358 -10.85 14.80 5.08
C PRO A 358 -9.35 14.75 5.39
N ASN A 359 -8.99 14.52 6.66
CA ASN A 359 -7.61 14.60 7.14
C ASN A 359 -6.85 13.25 7.10
N ASP A 360 -7.49 12.15 6.67
CA ASP A 360 -6.85 10.82 6.66
C ASP A 360 -7.38 9.96 5.51
N LYS A 361 -6.66 9.99 4.39
CA LYS A 361 -6.90 9.26 3.14
C LYS A 361 -6.04 8.01 3.02
N ALA A 362 -5.41 7.58 4.11
CA ALA A 362 -4.43 6.52 4.07
C ALA A 362 -5.02 5.09 3.97
N SER A 363 -6.34 4.93 4.04
CA SER A 363 -6.97 3.61 3.95
C SER A 363 -6.89 3.05 2.54
N ASN A 364 -6.66 1.74 2.41
CA ASN A 364 -6.77 1.02 1.14
C ASN A 364 -8.10 1.26 0.41
N TRP A 365 -9.18 1.57 1.14
CA TRP A 365 -10.48 1.90 0.57
C TRP A 365 -10.41 3.07 -0.40
N ILE A 366 -9.63 4.12 -0.06
CA ILE A 366 -9.43 5.26 -0.95
C ILE A 366 -8.69 4.81 -2.20
N GLY A 367 -7.54 4.15 -2.03
CA GLY A 367 -6.71 3.66 -3.12
C GLY A 367 -7.45 2.73 -4.09
N ILE A 368 -8.38 1.89 -3.60
CA ILE A 368 -9.12 0.94 -4.44
C ILE A 368 -10.33 1.60 -5.11
N VAL A 369 -11.20 2.23 -4.32
CA VAL A 369 -12.47 2.75 -4.81
C VAL A 369 -12.24 3.90 -5.77
N LYS A 370 -11.37 4.85 -5.40
CA LYS A 370 -11.10 6.04 -6.20
C LYS A 370 -10.27 5.74 -7.44
N SER A 371 -9.41 4.72 -7.41
CA SER A 371 -8.68 4.29 -8.61
C SER A 371 -9.59 3.61 -9.62
N GLY A 372 -10.47 2.70 -9.18
CA GLY A 372 -11.44 2.06 -10.07
C GLY A 372 -12.37 3.08 -10.75
N GLU A 373 -12.82 4.07 -9.98
CA GLU A 373 -13.64 5.18 -10.48
C GLU A 373 -12.86 6.10 -11.45
N LEU A 374 -11.61 6.46 -11.12
CA LEU A 374 -10.78 7.30 -11.99
C LEU A 374 -10.51 6.63 -13.33
N ILE A 375 -10.15 5.34 -13.30
CA ILE A 375 -9.92 4.56 -14.52
C ILE A 375 -11.17 4.58 -15.38
N GLN A 376 -12.35 4.34 -14.80
CA GLN A 376 -13.60 4.40 -15.54
C GLN A 376 -13.80 5.76 -16.25
N HIS A 377 -13.69 6.87 -15.52
CA HIS A 377 -13.90 8.20 -16.09
C HIS A 377 -12.91 8.53 -17.21
N LEU A 378 -11.62 8.26 -17.00
CA LEU A 378 -10.59 8.47 -18.02
C LEU A 378 -10.81 7.55 -19.24
N SER A 379 -11.27 6.33 -19.00
CA SER A 379 -11.55 5.36 -20.06
C SER A 379 -12.72 5.76 -20.92
N LEU A 380 -13.73 6.48 -20.41
CA LEU A 380 -14.96 6.82 -21.13
C LEU A 380 -15.00 8.27 -21.64
N TYR A 381 -14.04 9.10 -21.22
CA TYR A 381 -14.00 10.49 -21.65
C TYR A 381 -13.99 10.62 -23.17
N GLY A 382 -14.85 11.49 -23.70
CA GLY A 382 -15.03 11.74 -25.12
C GLY A 382 -15.91 10.74 -25.87
N GLU A 383 -16.52 9.76 -25.17
CA GLU A 383 -17.51 8.88 -25.78
C GLU A 383 -18.87 9.58 -25.95
N GLU A 384 -19.55 9.27 -27.05
CA GLU A 384 -20.91 9.77 -27.30
C GLU A 384 -21.86 9.33 -26.18
N GLY A 385 -22.61 10.28 -25.62
CA GLY A 385 -23.53 10.04 -24.52
C GLY A 385 -22.89 10.06 -23.14
N TYR A 386 -21.55 10.14 -23.01
CA TYR A 386 -20.87 10.26 -21.73
C TYR A 386 -20.84 11.71 -21.21
N PRO A 387 -21.12 11.98 -19.91
CA PRO A 387 -21.25 13.34 -19.39
C PRO A 387 -19.89 13.99 -19.09
N ASP A 388 -19.14 14.35 -20.13
CA ASP A 388 -17.75 14.84 -20.03
C ASP A 388 -17.55 15.98 -19.02
N ASP A 389 -18.41 17.01 -19.00
CA ASP A 389 -18.23 18.16 -18.10
C ASP A 389 -18.34 17.75 -16.61
N GLN A 390 -19.19 16.77 -16.32
CA GLN A 390 -19.29 16.20 -14.98
C GLN A 390 -18.12 15.26 -14.69
N ALA A 391 -17.68 14.50 -15.70
CA ALA A 391 -16.53 13.62 -15.60
C ALA A 391 -15.25 14.40 -15.29
N GLU A 392 -15.00 15.55 -15.92
CA GLU A 392 -13.81 16.39 -15.65
C GLU A 392 -13.71 16.82 -14.19
N ARG A 393 -14.81 17.30 -13.60
CA ARG A 393 -14.87 17.68 -12.19
C ARG A 393 -14.62 16.49 -11.28
N ARG A 394 -15.23 15.36 -11.64
CA ARG A 394 -15.07 14.12 -10.89
C ARG A 394 -13.63 13.62 -10.97
N ILE A 395 -12.99 13.70 -12.13
CA ILE A 395 -11.57 13.41 -12.34
C ILE A 395 -10.72 14.29 -11.43
N LEU A 396 -10.91 15.61 -11.40
CA LEU A 396 -10.15 16.52 -10.52
C LEU A 396 -10.27 16.10 -9.03
N PHE A 397 -11.48 15.79 -8.56
CA PHE A 397 -11.69 15.26 -7.20
C PHE A 397 -10.94 13.95 -6.96
N LEU A 398 -11.01 13.00 -7.90
CA LEU A 398 -10.35 11.70 -7.76
C LEU A 398 -8.82 11.83 -7.78
N LEU A 399 -8.28 12.75 -8.58
CA LEU A 399 -6.86 13.08 -8.59
C LEU A 399 -6.41 13.61 -7.22
N ASN A 400 -7.20 14.48 -6.58
CA ASN A 400 -6.93 14.95 -5.21
C ASN A 400 -6.94 13.80 -4.20
N GLU A 401 -8.00 13.01 -4.15
CA GLU A 401 -8.14 11.91 -3.18
C GLU A 401 -7.02 10.87 -3.31
N LEU A 402 -6.66 10.48 -4.54
CA LEU A 402 -5.63 9.49 -4.79
C LEU A 402 -4.22 10.03 -4.53
N LYS A 403 -3.96 11.31 -4.78
CA LYS A 403 -2.67 11.90 -4.42
C LYS A 403 -2.52 11.96 -2.90
N LEU A 404 -3.57 12.39 -2.18
CA LEU A 404 -3.58 12.36 -0.72
C LEU A 404 -3.40 10.94 -0.17
N HIS A 405 -4.01 9.94 -0.81
CA HIS A 405 -3.76 8.54 -0.48
C HIS A 405 -2.29 8.17 -0.67
N LEU A 406 -1.68 8.49 -1.81
CA LEU A 406 -0.26 8.24 -2.06
C LEU A 406 0.66 8.92 -1.04
N ASP A 407 0.34 10.15 -0.63
CA ASP A 407 1.12 10.91 0.34
C ASP A 407 0.97 10.37 1.77
N GLN A 408 -0.22 9.88 2.13
CA GLN A 408 -0.55 9.51 3.51
C GLN A 408 -0.49 8.00 3.77
N SER A 409 -0.64 7.13 2.78
CA SER A 409 -0.59 5.67 2.98
C SER A 409 0.81 5.11 3.05
N TYR A 410 1.75 5.73 2.33
CA TYR A 410 3.07 5.16 2.08
C TYR A 410 4.16 6.03 2.71
N GLY A 411 4.96 5.45 3.58
CA GLY A 411 6.14 6.11 4.12
C GLY A 411 7.23 6.32 3.07
N SER A 412 8.30 7.00 3.43
CA SER A 412 9.45 7.25 2.53
C SER A 412 10.10 5.95 2.02
N SER A 413 10.06 4.90 2.83
CA SER A 413 10.56 3.57 2.44
C SER A 413 9.62 2.81 1.50
N GLY A 414 8.40 3.31 1.26
CA GLY A 414 7.33 2.53 0.63
C GLY A 414 6.50 1.69 1.60
N TYR A 415 6.90 1.62 2.88
CA TYR A 415 6.14 0.93 3.91
C TYR A 415 4.70 1.45 3.99
N MET A 416 3.75 0.52 4.07
CA MET A 416 2.34 0.81 4.31
C MET A 416 1.92 0.09 5.59
N GLN A 417 1.31 0.82 6.51
CA GLN A 417 0.91 0.24 7.80
C GLN A 417 -0.07 -0.92 7.62
N GLU A 418 -0.92 -0.94 6.59
CA GLU A 418 -1.85 -2.06 6.33
C GLU A 418 -1.17 -3.36 5.88
N GLY A 419 0.12 -3.35 5.54
CA GLY A 419 0.86 -4.56 5.22
C GLY A 419 1.17 -4.75 3.75
N LEU A 420 2.06 -5.70 3.45
CA LEU A 420 2.41 -6.05 2.07
C LEU A 420 1.22 -6.62 1.30
N ASN A 421 0.36 -7.40 1.95
CA ASN A 421 -0.88 -7.91 1.33
C ASN A 421 -1.76 -6.77 0.82
N TYR A 422 -1.91 -5.71 1.60
CA TYR A 422 -2.73 -4.56 1.22
C TYR A 422 -2.02 -3.65 0.23
N LEU A 423 -0.70 -3.57 0.28
CA LEU A 423 0.09 -2.95 -0.79
C LEU A 423 -0.13 -3.69 -2.13
N ALA A 424 -0.03 -5.01 -2.12
CA ALA A 424 -0.24 -5.89 -3.27
C ALA A 424 -1.71 -5.98 -3.72
N TYR A 425 -2.65 -5.63 -2.85
CA TYR A 425 -4.08 -5.55 -3.16
C TYR A 425 -4.48 -4.20 -3.77
N VAL A 426 -3.86 -3.10 -3.32
CA VAL A 426 -4.17 -1.73 -3.79
C VAL A 426 -3.46 -1.42 -5.10
N LEU A 427 -2.17 -1.75 -5.22
CA LEU A 427 -1.35 -1.35 -6.38
C LEU A 427 -1.82 -1.91 -7.73
N PRO A 428 -2.42 -3.11 -7.83
CA PRO A 428 -3.04 -3.58 -9.07
C PRO A 428 -4.13 -2.68 -9.64
N ILE A 429 -4.70 -1.78 -8.84
CA ILE A 429 -5.72 -0.81 -9.26
C ILE A 429 -5.16 0.60 -9.31
N LEU A 430 -4.39 0.98 -8.27
CA LEU A 430 -3.78 2.30 -8.17
C LEU A 430 -2.71 2.51 -9.26
N GLY A 431 -1.89 1.50 -9.55
CA GLY A 431 -0.88 1.54 -10.60
C GLY A 431 -1.49 1.87 -11.98
N PRO A 432 -2.48 1.11 -12.48
CA PRO A 432 -3.16 1.45 -13.73
C PRO A 432 -3.80 2.83 -13.73
N ALA A 433 -4.36 3.30 -12.61
CA ALA A 433 -4.94 4.65 -12.51
C ALA A 433 -3.86 5.74 -12.68
N VAL A 434 -2.71 5.58 -12.02
CA VAL A 434 -1.56 6.49 -12.14
C VAL A 434 -1.01 6.48 -13.56
N TYR A 435 -0.80 5.30 -14.15
CA TYR A 435 -0.25 5.18 -15.51
C TYR A 435 -1.21 5.69 -16.58
N LEU A 436 -2.52 5.44 -16.44
CA LEU A 436 -3.52 6.01 -17.32
C LEU A 436 -3.57 7.54 -17.22
N ALA A 437 -3.57 8.10 -16.01
CA ALA A 437 -3.52 9.55 -15.83
C ALA A 437 -2.30 10.16 -16.54
N LYS A 438 -1.11 9.55 -16.36
CA LYS A 438 0.12 9.96 -17.04
C LYS A 438 0.03 9.87 -18.57
N HIS A 439 -0.55 8.79 -19.10
CA HIS A 439 -0.78 8.62 -20.55
C HIS A 439 -1.76 9.67 -21.10
N MET A 440 -2.71 10.12 -20.28
CA MET A 440 -3.61 11.23 -20.59
C MET A 440 -2.99 12.61 -20.33
N GLY A 441 -1.67 12.69 -20.12
CA GLY A 441 -0.98 13.97 -19.94
C GLY A 441 -1.17 14.61 -18.56
N ILE A 442 -1.69 13.88 -17.58
CA ILE A 442 -1.93 14.36 -16.22
C ILE A 442 -0.72 14.00 -15.35
N SER A 443 -0.08 15.02 -14.76
CA SER A 443 1.17 14.86 -13.99
C SER A 443 0.97 14.83 -12.47
N THR A 444 -0.28 14.94 -11.99
CA THR A 444 -0.63 15.09 -10.57
C THR A 444 0.01 14.04 -9.63
N PHE A 445 0.25 12.84 -10.12
CA PHE A 445 0.77 11.72 -9.31
C PHE A 445 2.29 11.54 -9.40
N ASP A 446 3.00 12.21 -10.32
CA ASP A 446 4.39 11.85 -10.64
C ASP A 446 5.32 11.87 -9.41
N GLU A 447 5.24 12.93 -8.59
CA GLU A 447 6.00 13.03 -7.35
C GLU A 447 5.53 12.01 -6.30
N ALA A 448 4.22 11.96 -6.03
CA ALA A 448 3.65 11.11 -4.98
C ALA A 448 3.83 9.61 -5.26
N TRP A 449 3.87 9.21 -6.54
CA TRP A 449 4.12 7.84 -6.99
C TRP A 449 5.60 7.43 -6.93
N SER A 450 6.52 8.37 -7.17
CA SER A 450 7.96 8.10 -7.18
C SER A 450 8.66 8.30 -5.83
N ARG A 451 8.02 9.04 -4.91
CA ARG A 451 8.53 9.28 -3.55
C ARG A 451 8.77 8.01 -2.73
N PRO A 452 7.87 7.01 -2.68
CA PRO A 452 8.07 5.84 -1.85
C PRO A 452 9.12 4.90 -2.46
N ASP A 453 10.15 4.50 -1.70
CA ASP A 453 11.22 3.60 -2.17
C ASP A 453 10.78 2.12 -2.21
N TRP A 454 9.62 1.83 -2.83
CA TRP A 454 9.06 0.49 -2.95
C TRP A 454 10.03 -0.55 -3.54
N PRO A 455 10.88 -0.24 -4.54
CA PRO A 455 11.88 -1.20 -5.02
C PRO A 455 12.83 -1.65 -3.91
N ASN A 456 13.29 -0.72 -3.07
CA ASN A 456 14.17 -1.05 -1.96
C ASN A 456 13.42 -1.80 -0.85
N LEU A 457 12.17 -1.45 -0.57
CA LEU A 457 11.32 -2.23 0.33
C LEU A 457 11.17 -3.68 -0.15
N ALA A 458 10.81 -3.89 -1.42
CA ALA A 458 10.65 -5.21 -2.03
C ALA A 458 11.92 -6.06 -1.87
N LEU A 459 13.08 -5.45 -2.14
CA LEU A 459 14.39 -6.06 -1.98
C LEU A 459 14.73 -6.42 -0.51
N HIS A 460 14.10 -5.78 0.47
CA HIS A 460 14.31 -6.07 1.90
C HIS A 460 13.32 -7.07 2.49
N ILE A 461 12.10 -7.15 1.96
CA ILE A 461 11.01 -7.93 2.58
C ILE A 461 10.66 -9.21 1.84
N ILE A 462 10.94 -9.34 0.53
CA ILE A 462 10.56 -10.52 -0.25
C ILE A 462 11.64 -11.60 -0.19
N SER A 463 11.26 -12.79 0.26
CA SER A 463 12.15 -13.94 0.38
C SER A 463 12.31 -14.69 -0.94
N LEU A 464 13.48 -15.34 -1.13
CA LEU A 464 13.74 -16.26 -2.24
C LEU A 464 13.29 -17.70 -1.95
N ARG A 465 12.52 -17.92 -0.87
CA ARG A 465 11.91 -19.21 -0.53
C ARG A 465 10.90 -19.65 -1.60
N LYS A 466 10.78 -20.97 -1.81
CA LYS A 466 9.86 -21.56 -2.79
C LYS A 466 8.39 -21.23 -2.51
N GLN A 467 8.02 -21.05 -1.25
CA GLN A 467 6.65 -20.72 -0.83
C GLN A 467 6.24 -19.29 -1.18
N ARG A 468 7.16 -18.46 -1.73
CA ARG A 468 6.92 -17.06 -2.10
C ARG A 468 6.43 -16.25 -0.89
N ASN A 469 7.22 -16.33 0.18
CA ASN A 469 6.95 -15.63 1.43
C ASN A 469 7.62 -14.25 1.46
N SER A 470 7.08 -13.37 2.28
CA SER A 470 7.71 -12.09 2.64
C SER A 470 7.76 -11.93 4.15
N LEU A 471 8.54 -10.96 4.64
CA LEU A 471 8.43 -10.54 6.03
C LEU A 471 7.00 -10.10 6.32
N GLN A 472 6.46 -10.62 7.42
CA GLN A 472 5.07 -10.36 7.78
C GLN A 472 4.95 -8.99 8.44
N PHE A 473 4.04 -8.16 7.92
CA PHE A 473 3.58 -6.94 8.57
C PHE A 473 2.17 -6.58 8.09
N GLY A 474 1.39 -5.88 8.93
CA GLY A 474 0.04 -5.48 8.59
C GLY A 474 -0.96 -6.63 8.57
N VAL A 475 -1.94 -6.55 7.67
CA VAL A 475 -3.01 -7.55 7.54
C VAL A 475 -2.49 -8.78 6.78
N SER A 476 -2.99 -9.94 7.17
CA SER A 476 -2.73 -11.24 6.57
C SER A 476 -1.35 -11.82 6.87
N ASP A 477 -1.19 -13.10 6.52
CA ASP A 477 0.06 -13.83 6.73
C ASP A 477 1.07 -13.52 5.60
N SER A 478 2.27 -14.08 5.75
CA SER A 478 3.40 -13.84 4.85
C SER A 478 3.28 -14.51 3.46
N THR A 479 2.38 -15.47 3.28
CA THR A 479 2.39 -16.39 2.14
C THR A 479 1.67 -15.79 0.94
N TYR A 480 2.30 -15.79 -0.23
CA TYR A 480 1.74 -15.23 -1.48
C TYR A 480 1.33 -13.75 -1.37
N SER A 481 1.91 -13.04 -0.42
CA SER A 481 1.44 -11.74 0.04
C SER A 481 1.75 -10.57 -0.91
N TYR A 482 2.48 -10.83 -1.99
CA TYR A 482 2.94 -9.83 -2.96
C TYR A 482 2.58 -10.15 -4.42
N ASN A 483 1.60 -11.03 -4.65
CA ASN A 483 1.06 -11.24 -6.01
C ASN A 483 0.49 -9.91 -6.54
N GLY A 484 0.78 -9.58 -7.80
CA GLY A 484 0.36 -8.30 -8.39
C GLY A 484 1.12 -7.06 -7.90
N PHE A 485 2.10 -7.16 -7.00
CA PHE A 485 2.85 -5.99 -6.49
C PHE A 485 3.99 -5.54 -7.42
N LEU A 486 4.90 -6.46 -7.73
CA LEU A 486 6.19 -6.17 -8.35
C LEU A 486 6.14 -5.50 -9.74
N PRO A 487 5.25 -5.89 -10.67
CA PRO A 487 5.22 -5.29 -12.00
C PRO A 487 4.95 -3.78 -11.96
N PHE A 488 4.08 -3.32 -11.06
CA PHE A 488 3.72 -1.90 -11.01
C PHE A 488 4.84 -1.04 -10.48
N ILE A 489 5.73 -1.54 -9.61
CA ILE A 489 6.80 -0.73 -9.04
C ILE A 489 8.03 -0.60 -9.95
N PHE A 490 8.12 -1.33 -11.06
CA PHE A 490 9.18 -1.12 -12.07
C PHE A 490 9.20 0.31 -12.61
N ASN A 491 8.04 0.94 -12.75
CA ASN A 491 7.89 2.30 -13.28
C ASN A 491 7.67 3.35 -12.18
N SER A 492 7.85 2.98 -10.90
CA SER A 492 7.93 3.96 -9.79
C SER A 492 9.28 4.70 -9.76
N THR A 493 10.30 4.18 -10.45
CA THR A 493 11.63 4.77 -10.55
C THR A 493 12.07 4.88 -12.01
N ASN A 494 12.93 5.85 -12.32
CA ASN A 494 13.62 5.95 -13.60
C ASN A 494 15.06 5.40 -13.55
N ASP A 495 15.54 4.99 -12.37
CA ASP A 495 16.89 4.46 -12.20
C ASP A 495 16.98 3.04 -12.77
N THR A 496 17.80 2.88 -13.82
CA THR A 496 18.00 1.60 -14.52
C THR A 496 18.66 0.54 -13.65
N ASN A 497 19.52 0.94 -12.70
CA ASN A 497 20.18 0.02 -11.77
C ASN A 497 19.18 -0.54 -10.76
N ILE A 498 18.28 0.30 -10.25
CA ILE A 498 17.18 -0.14 -9.37
C ILE A 498 16.25 -1.08 -10.13
N LYS A 499 15.88 -0.76 -11.38
CA LYS A 499 15.07 -1.66 -12.23
C LYS A 499 15.76 -2.99 -12.46
N ALA A 500 17.07 -3.00 -12.72
CA ALA A 500 17.84 -4.22 -12.93
C ALA A 500 17.89 -5.11 -11.67
N ALA A 501 18.08 -4.51 -10.49
CA ALA A 501 18.03 -5.20 -9.20
C ALA A 501 16.63 -5.77 -8.91
N LEU A 502 15.58 -4.98 -9.16
CA LEU A 502 14.20 -5.44 -8.96
C LEU A 502 13.83 -6.55 -9.94
N LYS A 503 14.30 -6.48 -11.19
CA LYS A 503 14.10 -7.52 -12.22
C LYS A 503 14.76 -8.82 -11.78
N TRP A 504 15.95 -8.75 -11.20
CA TRP A 504 16.64 -9.91 -10.63
C TRP A 504 15.82 -10.62 -9.55
N LEU A 505 15.19 -9.86 -8.65
CA LEU A 505 14.30 -10.40 -7.61
C LEU A 505 13.04 -10.99 -8.22
N TYR A 506 12.39 -10.26 -9.13
CA TYR A 506 11.16 -10.70 -9.79
C TYR A 506 11.37 -12.03 -10.52
N ASP A 507 12.41 -12.13 -11.36
CA ASP A 507 12.66 -13.32 -12.17
C ASP A 507 12.84 -14.57 -11.31
N ARG A 508 13.43 -14.46 -10.11
CA ARG A 508 13.69 -15.59 -9.21
C ARG A 508 12.51 -15.96 -8.31
N THR A 509 11.57 -15.04 -8.10
CA THR A 509 10.46 -15.26 -7.17
C THR A 509 9.14 -15.50 -7.90
N MET A 510 8.91 -14.76 -8.99
CA MET A 510 7.63 -14.73 -9.72
C MET A 510 7.78 -15.05 -11.21
N GLY A 511 8.92 -14.69 -11.81
CA GLY A 511 9.17 -14.77 -13.24
C GLY A 511 9.89 -16.05 -13.69
N ILE A 512 10.57 -15.96 -14.83
CA ILE A 512 11.06 -17.10 -15.62
C ILE A 512 12.10 -17.98 -14.90
N ASN A 513 12.79 -17.47 -13.88
CA ASN A 513 13.79 -18.21 -13.11
C ASN A 513 13.22 -18.73 -11.77
N SER A 514 11.93 -18.55 -11.50
CA SER A 514 11.28 -19.12 -10.32
C SER A 514 11.05 -20.61 -10.50
N SER A 515 11.23 -21.40 -9.45
CA SER A 515 10.88 -22.83 -9.48
C SER A 515 9.36 -23.08 -9.55
N SER A 516 8.55 -22.05 -9.27
CA SER A 516 7.10 -22.05 -9.40
C SER A 516 6.66 -20.69 -9.94
N PRO A 517 6.88 -20.44 -11.25
CA PRO A 517 6.61 -19.14 -11.84
C PRO A 517 5.11 -18.87 -11.78
N ALA A 518 4.75 -17.72 -11.23
CA ALA A 518 3.37 -17.27 -11.18
C ALA A 518 3.09 -16.17 -12.20
N TYR A 519 4.15 -15.54 -12.73
CA TYR A 519 4.09 -14.42 -13.66
C TYR A 519 3.10 -13.36 -13.18
N ASP A 520 3.15 -13.10 -11.86
CA ASP A 520 2.30 -12.26 -10.99
C ASP A 520 0.84 -12.68 -10.66
N GLY A 521 0.42 -13.91 -11.00
CA GLY A 521 -0.79 -14.51 -10.46
C GLY A 521 -2.06 -14.09 -11.22
N LYS A 522 -2.96 -13.32 -10.58
CA LYS A 522 -4.19 -12.85 -11.25
C LYS A 522 -3.94 -11.65 -12.17
N ASP A 523 -2.76 -11.03 -12.10
CA ASP A 523 -2.45 -9.78 -12.78
C ASP A 523 -1.49 -9.97 -13.96
N ARG A 524 -1.50 -11.14 -14.62
CA ARG A 524 -0.51 -11.49 -15.66
C ARG A 524 -0.36 -10.45 -16.77
N SER A 525 -1.42 -9.68 -17.04
CA SER A 525 -1.36 -8.54 -17.94
C SER A 525 -0.34 -7.49 -17.48
N ALA A 526 -0.24 -7.19 -16.19
CA ALA A 526 0.77 -6.32 -15.62
C ALA A 526 2.20 -6.87 -15.78
N ALA A 527 2.41 -8.17 -15.53
CA ALA A 527 3.70 -8.84 -15.80
C ALA A 527 4.12 -8.80 -17.26
N LEU A 528 3.17 -8.72 -18.20
CA LEU A 528 3.46 -8.54 -19.62
C LEU A 528 3.72 -7.06 -19.97
N LEU A 529 2.95 -6.13 -19.41
CA LEU A 529 2.94 -4.74 -19.83
C LEU A 529 3.98 -3.84 -19.13
N TYR A 530 4.40 -4.19 -17.90
CA TYR A 530 5.29 -3.34 -17.11
C TYR A 530 6.67 -3.96 -16.85
N TYR A 531 6.93 -5.16 -17.38
CA TYR A 531 8.22 -5.79 -17.24
C TYR A 531 9.31 -5.00 -18.00
N PRO A 532 10.49 -4.74 -17.39
CA PRO A 532 11.52 -3.91 -18.01
C PRO A 532 12.37 -4.74 -18.98
N TYR A 533 11.80 -5.07 -20.15
CA TYR A 533 12.41 -5.93 -21.16
C TYR A 533 13.81 -5.49 -21.60
N GLU A 534 14.02 -4.19 -21.76
CA GLU A 534 15.28 -3.63 -22.25
C GLU A 534 16.37 -3.54 -21.18
N ILE A 535 16.03 -3.77 -19.91
CA ILE A 535 16.98 -3.70 -18.81
C ILE A 535 17.57 -5.08 -18.56
N ALA A 536 18.90 -5.21 -18.67
CA ALA A 536 19.58 -6.45 -18.32
C ALA A 536 19.42 -6.76 -16.83
N VAL A 537 19.22 -8.04 -16.50
CA VAL A 537 19.14 -8.52 -15.12
C VAL A 537 20.50 -8.35 -14.45
N GLN A 538 20.56 -7.71 -13.29
CA GLN A 538 21.82 -7.53 -12.55
C GLN A 538 21.63 -7.78 -11.06
N HIS A 539 22.67 -8.33 -10.42
CA HIS A 539 22.62 -8.70 -9.01
C HIS A 539 22.44 -7.45 -8.12
N PRO A 540 21.48 -7.42 -7.18
CA PRO A 540 21.15 -6.22 -6.41
C PRO A 540 22.35 -5.59 -5.68
N SER A 541 23.18 -6.40 -5.04
CA SER A 541 24.35 -5.89 -4.30
C SER A 541 25.42 -5.19 -5.16
N ILE A 542 25.38 -5.39 -6.49
CA ILE A 542 26.34 -4.79 -7.42
C ILE A 542 25.81 -3.45 -7.93
N VAL A 543 24.59 -3.45 -8.46
CA VAL A 543 24.01 -2.26 -9.12
C VAL A 543 23.28 -1.34 -8.16
N PHE A 544 22.84 -1.86 -7.02
CA PHE A 544 22.10 -1.10 -6.03
C PHE A 544 22.65 -1.37 -4.61
N PRO A 545 23.90 -0.98 -4.30
CA PRO A 545 24.56 -1.36 -3.05
C PRO A 545 23.81 -0.97 -1.77
N ARG A 546 22.97 0.08 -1.80
CA ARG A 546 22.16 0.45 -0.64
C ARG A 546 21.09 -0.60 -0.29
N SER A 547 20.80 -1.57 -1.17
CA SER A 547 19.87 -2.67 -0.89
C SER A 547 20.37 -3.63 0.17
N THR A 548 21.68 -3.61 0.48
CA THR A 548 22.24 -4.36 1.60
C THR A 548 22.32 -3.52 2.87
N SER A 549 22.04 -2.22 2.82
CA SER A 549 22.02 -1.35 4.00
C SER A 549 20.63 -1.31 4.60
N MET A 550 20.52 -1.22 5.93
CA MET A 550 19.24 -1.08 6.63
C MET A 550 18.31 -0.05 5.96
N ILE A 551 17.09 -0.47 5.62
CA ILE A 551 16.00 0.44 5.23
C ILE A 551 15.34 0.99 6.50
N SER A 552 15.02 2.29 6.50
CA SER A 552 14.45 2.98 7.66
C SER A 552 13.31 3.92 7.27
N ASP A 553 12.20 3.82 7.99
CA ASP A 553 11.08 4.74 7.91
C ASP A 553 10.74 5.28 9.29
N ASN A 554 11.34 6.43 9.65
CA ASN A 554 11.20 6.97 11.00
C ASN A 554 9.81 7.55 11.27
N ILE A 555 9.12 8.02 10.24
CA ILE A 555 7.78 8.60 10.39
C ILE A 555 6.78 7.50 10.71
N ASP A 556 6.83 6.38 9.98
CA ASP A 556 5.91 5.27 10.19
C ASP A 556 6.37 4.27 11.26
N GLY A 557 7.69 4.13 11.45
CA GLY A 557 8.32 3.23 12.42
C GLY A 557 8.66 1.85 11.84
N PHE A 558 9.16 1.78 10.61
CA PHE A 558 9.57 0.53 9.97
C PHE A 558 11.08 0.46 9.75
N TYR A 559 11.69 -0.69 10.03
CA TYR A 559 13.11 -0.95 9.80
C TYR A 559 13.29 -2.34 9.22
N GLY A 560 14.02 -2.45 8.11
CA GLY A 560 14.26 -3.72 7.43
C GLY A 560 15.75 -3.98 7.23
N PHE A 561 16.14 -5.25 7.27
CA PHE A 561 17.52 -5.69 7.12
C PHE A 561 17.57 -6.93 6.24
N ARG A 562 18.60 -7.03 5.39
CA ARG A 562 18.87 -8.21 4.59
C ARG A 562 20.38 -8.44 4.45
N ASN A 563 20.82 -9.68 4.65
CA ASN A 563 22.25 -10.00 4.58
C ASN A 563 22.79 -10.15 3.14
N ARG A 564 22.05 -10.81 2.25
CA ARG A 564 22.49 -11.12 0.87
C ARG A 564 21.30 -11.39 -0.07
N TYR A 565 21.62 -11.60 -1.35
CA TYR A 565 20.68 -11.91 -2.43
C TYR A 565 21.13 -13.15 -3.17
N GLN A 566 20.88 -14.35 -2.64
CA GLN A 566 21.42 -15.56 -3.26
C GLN A 566 20.37 -16.65 -3.38
N ASP A 567 19.73 -17.03 -2.27
CA ASP A 567 18.90 -18.23 -2.19
C ASP A 567 17.94 -18.19 -0.98
N GLN A 568 17.26 -19.31 -0.70
CA GLN A 568 16.33 -19.43 0.44
C GLN A 568 16.99 -19.29 1.82
N ASN A 569 18.33 -19.27 1.90
CA ASN A 569 19.10 -19.06 3.12
C ASN A 569 19.45 -17.57 3.31
N ASP A 570 18.88 -16.65 2.53
CA ASP A 570 18.95 -15.22 2.82
C ASP A 570 18.27 -14.93 4.18
N VAL A 571 18.85 -14.04 4.98
CA VAL A 571 18.29 -13.58 6.26
C VAL A 571 17.59 -12.25 6.04
N LEU A 572 16.31 -12.21 6.36
CA LEU A 572 15.47 -11.04 6.32
C LEU A 572 14.95 -10.76 7.73
N ILE A 573 15.03 -9.50 8.18
CA ILE A 573 14.53 -9.05 9.50
C ILE A 573 13.76 -7.76 9.31
N ALA A 574 12.59 -7.64 9.94
CA ALA A 574 11.88 -6.38 10.09
C ALA A 574 11.58 -6.10 11.56
N LEU A 575 11.85 -4.86 11.98
CA LEU A 575 11.39 -4.29 13.23
C LEU A 575 10.31 -3.26 12.92
N MET A 576 9.23 -3.32 13.69
CA MET A 576 8.15 -2.37 13.59
C MET A 576 7.87 -1.68 14.91
N ASN A 577 7.54 -0.41 14.77
CA ASN A 577 6.98 0.41 15.80
C ASN A 577 5.87 1.27 15.23
N ARG A 578 4.93 1.64 16.09
CA ARG A 578 3.84 2.52 15.67
C ARG A 578 4.21 3.96 15.98
N ASN A 579 4.81 4.64 15.00
CA ASN A 579 5.18 6.06 15.10
C ASN A 579 4.11 6.98 14.50
N ARG A 580 3.36 6.48 13.52
CA ARG A 580 2.21 7.16 12.92
C ARG A 580 0.95 6.29 13.00
N ARG A 581 -0.20 6.96 12.92
CA ARG A 581 -1.51 6.32 12.79
C ARG A 581 -2.11 6.73 11.46
N HIS A 582 -2.87 5.83 10.90
CA HIS A 582 -3.69 6.12 9.73
C HIS A 582 -5.07 5.45 9.82
N GLY A 583 -5.97 5.83 8.91
CA GLY A 583 -7.41 5.60 9.00
C GLY A 583 -7.88 4.19 8.65
N GLY A 584 -6.97 3.31 8.25
CA GLY A 584 -7.26 1.94 7.84
C GLY A 584 -7.01 0.89 8.92
N TRP A 585 -6.48 -0.27 8.50
CA TRP A 585 -6.24 -1.39 9.41
C TRP A 585 -5.20 -1.07 10.48
N ASN A 586 -5.58 -1.30 11.74
CA ASN A 586 -4.80 -0.99 12.93
C ASN A 586 -4.72 -2.23 13.84
N ALA A 587 -3.52 -2.53 14.38
CA ALA A 587 -3.31 -3.56 15.41
C ALA A 587 -2.10 -3.24 16.31
N ASN A 588 -1.76 -4.20 17.17
CA ASN A 588 -0.66 -4.14 18.14
C ASN A 588 0.68 -4.53 17.52
N GLU A 589 1.34 -3.58 16.85
CA GLU A 589 2.62 -3.80 16.16
C GLU A 589 3.79 -3.07 16.83
N THR A 590 3.56 -2.43 17.97
CA THR A 590 4.61 -1.80 18.78
C THR A 590 5.67 -2.83 19.11
N PHE A 591 6.94 -2.54 18.84
CA PHE A 591 8.05 -3.47 19.11
C PHE A 591 7.86 -4.86 18.47
N ALA A 592 7.15 -4.94 17.34
CA ALA A 592 6.99 -6.20 16.64
C ALA A 592 8.24 -6.56 15.83
N LEU A 593 8.51 -7.85 15.71
CA LEU A 593 9.65 -8.41 15.00
C LEU A 593 9.18 -9.46 13.99
N SER A 594 9.70 -9.40 12.77
CA SER A 594 9.55 -10.47 11.77
C SER A 594 10.91 -10.96 11.33
N ILE A 595 11.12 -12.27 11.26
CA ILE A 595 12.39 -12.88 10.86
C ILE A 595 12.11 -14.08 9.96
N ILE A 596 12.72 -14.09 8.78
CA ILE A 596 12.70 -15.22 7.84
C ILE A 596 14.14 -15.51 7.41
N SER A 597 14.54 -16.78 7.45
CA SER A 597 15.78 -17.26 6.82
C SER A 597 15.81 -18.79 6.74
N HIS A 598 16.74 -19.36 5.98
CA HIS A 598 16.97 -20.81 5.96
C HIS A 598 15.72 -21.65 5.68
N ASP A 599 14.87 -21.16 4.76
CA ASP A 599 13.53 -21.72 4.52
C ASP A 599 12.62 -21.85 5.76
N THR A 600 12.82 -21.00 6.76
CA THR A 600 12.15 -21.05 8.07
C THR A 600 11.65 -19.66 8.49
N THR A 601 10.48 -19.62 9.12
CA THR A 601 9.88 -18.42 9.71
C THR A 601 10.11 -18.40 11.22
N TRP A 602 11.09 -17.61 11.66
CA TRP A 602 11.57 -17.60 13.06
C TRP A 602 10.77 -16.69 13.97
N ALA A 603 10.19 -15.63 13.41
CA ALA A 603 9.36 -14.67 14.14
C ALA A 603 8.25 -14.16 13.22
N ARG A 604 7.01 -14.39 13.64
CA ARG A 604 5.79 -13.90 12.98
C ARG A 604 5.25 -12.65 13.68
N MET A 605 4.58 -11.82 12.89
CA MET A 605 3.86 -10.64 13.38
C MET A 605 2.36 -10.92 13.50
N PRO A 606 1.60 -10.12 14.25
CA PRO A 606 0.15 -10.13 14.15
C PRO A 606 -0.31 -9.91 12.70
N GLY A 607 -1.15 -10.78 12.15
CA GLY A 607 -2.04 -10.37 11.06
C GLY A 607 -3.16 -9.51 11.64
N LYS A 608 -3.36 -8.28 11.15
CA LYS A 608 -4.34 -7.30 11.71
C LYS A 608 -5.81 -7.74 11.70
N GLU A 609 -6.17 -8.70 10.87
CA GLU A 609 -7.52 -9.31 10.80
C GLU A 609 -7.84 -10.18 12.02
N PHE A 610 -6.81 -10.59 12.77
CA PHE A 610 -6.91 -11.48 13.92
C PHE A 610 -7.15 -10.71 15.23
N LYS A 611 -8.29 -10.02 15.33
CA LYS A 611 -8.64 -9.16 16.49
C LYS A 611 -8.99 -9.90 17.79
N TYR A 612 -8.97 -11.24 17.82
CA TYR A 612 -9.45 -12.02 18.98
C TYR A 612 -8.31 -12.50 19.90
N TYR A 613 -8.59 -12.46 21.21
CA TYR A 613 -7.74 -12.79 22.37
C TYR A 613 -6.96 -14.12 22.29
N ASN A 614 -7.41 -15.09 21.49
CA ASN A 614 -6.77 -16.41 21.36
C ASN A 614 -5.46 -16.36 20.54
N LEU A 615 -5.05 -15.19 20.05
CA LEU A 615 -3.95 -15.05 19.08
C LEU A 615 -2.75 -14.30 19.65
N THR A 616 -2.70 -14.04 20.97
CA THR A 616 -1.47 -13.58 21.66
C THR A 616 -0.28 -14.47 21.36
N ARG A 617 -0.52 -15.73 20.99
CA ARG A 617 0.47 -16.71 20.55
C ARG A 617 1.12 -16.41 19.20
N LYS A 618 0.50 -15.60 18.34
CA LYS A 618 1.06 -15.29 17.00
C LYS A 618 1.98 -14.07 16.97
N PHE A 619 2.22 -13.41 18.09
CA PHE A 619 2.86 -12.10 18.10
C PHE A 619 4.32 -12.15 18.56
N SER A 620 5.28 -11.80 17.72
CA SER A 620 6.65 -11.55 18.18
C SER A 620 6.78 -10.11 18.66
N THR A 621 6.08 -9.79 19.76
CA THR A 621 6.05 -8.47 20.43
C THR A 621 5.95 -8.65 21.95
N PRO A 622 6.43 -7.70 22.77
CA PRO A 622 6.20 -7.72 24.21
C PRO A 622 4.71 -7.61 24.58
N LEU A 623 4.33 -8.29 25.66
CA LEU A 623 2.97 -8.25 26.24
C LEU A 623 3.03 -7.74 27.69
N ILE A 624 1.96 -7.09 28.13
CA ILE A 624 1.79 -6.62 29.51
C ILE A 624 0.58 -7.32 30.11
N ASP A 625 0.80 -8.06 31.19
CA ASP A 625 -0.21 -8.91 31.85
C ASP A 625 -0.81 -9.96 30.91
N GLY A 626 0.00 -10.50 29.99
CA GLY A 626 -0.39 -11.49 28.99
C GLY A 626 -1.11 -10.91 27.77
N TRP A 627 -1.30 -9.59 27.70
CA TRP A 627 -2.07 -8.93 26.65
C TRP A 627 -1.20 -8.00 25.79
N PRO A 628 -1.41 -7.97 24.47
CA PRO A 628 -0.88 -6.89 23.65
C PRO A 628 -1.66 -5.61 23.98
N ARG A 629 -0.96 -4.48 24.14
CA ARG A 629 -1.62 -3.20 24.46
C ARG A 629 -1.77 -2.33 23.22
N GLU A 630 -3.01 -1.91 22.96
CA GLU A 630 -3.34 -0.94 21.92
C GLU A 630 -3.15 0.49 22.43
N PRO A 631 -2.57 1.41 21.63
CA PRO A 631 -2.68 2.83 21.92
C PRO A 631 -4.16 3.24 21.91
N PRO A 632 -4.63 4.01 22.91
CA PRO A 632 -5.96 4.60 22.85
C PRO A 632 -6.15 5.41 21.57
N LYS A 633 -7.36 5.39 20.99
CA LYS A 633 -7.72 6.04 19.70
C LYS A 633 -7.44 7.56 19.62
N ARG A 634 -6.80 8.22 20.59
CA ARG A 634 -6.56 9.68 20.63
C ARG A 634 -5.23 10.11 21.27
N LYS A 635 -4.29 9.22 21.57
CA LYS A 635 -3.01 9.59 22.22
C LYS A 635 -1.83 9.66 21.24
N LYS A 636 -0.77 10.36 21.66
CA LYS A 636 0.54 10.42 21.00
C LYS A 636 1.09 9.00 20.75
N LEU A 637 1.98 8.86 19.78
CA LEU A 637 2.51 7.58 19.34
C LEU A 637 3.96 7.39 19.79
N GLY A 638 4.53 6.22 19.51
CA GLY A 638 5.95 5.98 19.73
C GLY A 638 6.82 6.87 18.84
N TYR A 639 8.10 6.95 19.15
CA TYR A 639 9.06 7.73 18.37
C TYR A 639 10.46 7.12 18.43
N ILE A 640 11.32 7.59 17.54
CA ILE A 640 12.70 7.13 17.42
C ILE A 640 13.60 8.02 18.26
N LYS A 641 14.39 7.39 19.12
CA LYS A 641 15.43 8.06 19.92
C LYS A 641 16.73 8.16 19.16
N ALA A 642 17.13 7.07 18.50
CA ALA A 642 18.37 7.00 17.75
C ALA A 642 18.28 5.92 16.67
N ILE A 643 19.00 6.13 15.57
CA ILE A 643 19.12 5.18 14.48
C ILE A 643 20.53 5.29 13.87
N LYS A 644 21.11 4.16 13.49
CA LYS A 644 22.40 4.10 12.81
C LYS A 644 22.45 2.89 11.90
N SER A 645 22.61 3.11 10.60
CA SER A 645 22.99 2.02 9.68
C SER A 645 24.50 1.78 9.78
N PHE A 646 24.92 0.52 9.84
CA PHE A 646 26.34 0.18 9.81
C PHE A 646 26.73 -0.17 8.37
N ARG A 647 27.49 0.74 7.74
CA ARG A 647 28.02 0.54 6.39
C ARG A 647 28.82 -0.77 6.34
N ASP A 648 28.63 -1.53 5.27
CA ASP A 648 29.30 -2.81 4.97
C ASP A 648 28.97 -4.00 5.89
N GLN A 649 28.17 -3.80 6.95
CA GLN A 649 27.74 -4.90 7.84
C GLN A 649 26.35 -5.43 7.48
N GLY A 650 25.61 -4.71 6.63
CA GLY A 650 24.19 -4.90 6.30
C GLY A 650 23.20 -4.75 7.46
N GLY A 651 23.72 -4.49 8.66
CA GLY A 651 22.98 -4.31 9.88
C GLY A 651 22.74 -2.85 10.27
N GLY A 652 22.31 -2.65 11.51
CA GLY A 652 22.05 -1.34 12.06
C GLY A 652 21.65 -1.38 13.53
N TYR A 653 21.52 -0.20 14.11
CA TYR A 653 21.03 0.02 15.46
C TYR A 653 19.79 0.91 15.40
N VAL A 654 18.77 0.56 16.19
CA VAL A 654 17.54 1.33 16.35
C VAL A 654 17.19 1.42 17.83
N SER A 655 16.91 2.64 18.30
CA SER A 655 16.41 2.94 19.64
C SER A 655 15.06 3.61 19.56
N ILE A 656 14.07 3.04 20.23
CA ILE A 656 12.66 3.42 20.11
C ILE A 656 12.06 3.59 21.51
N ASP A 657 11.27 4.64 21.69
CA ASP A 657 10.41 4.83 22.86
C ASP A 657 8.95 4.71 22.44
N SER A 658 8.25 3.79 23.09
CA SER A 658 6.85 3.46 22.85
C SER A 658 6.02 3.47 24.13
N SER A 659 6.46 4.24 25.13
CA SER A 659 5.79 4.37 26.42
C SER A 659 4.31 4.75 26.25
N VAL A 660 4.02 5.64 25.29
CA VAL A 660 2.66 6.07 25.00
C VAL A 660 1.84 4.98 24.31
N ASN A 661 2.45 4.20 23.40
CA ASN A 661 1.76 3.10 22.71
C ASN A 661 1.30 2.03 23.71
N LEU A 662 2.12 1.72 24.71
CA LEU A 662 1.82 0.71 25.73
C LEU A 662 1.09 1.30 26.96
N ASN A 663 0.91 2.62 27.01
CA ASN A 663 0.30 3.35 28.12
C ASN A 663 0.93 2.98 29.48
N ILE A 664 2.26 3.10 29.55
CA ILE A 664 3.09 2.90 30.76
C ILE A 664 4.11 4.03 30.90
N THR A 665 4.84 4.09 32.01
CA THR A 665 5.81 5.16 32.31
C THR A 665 7.01 5.15 31.37
N LEU A 666 7.60 3.98 31.13
CA LEU A 666 8.69 3.79 30.18
C LEU A 666 8.50 2.49 29.41
N ALA A 667 8.65 2.55 28.09
CA ALA A 667 8.84 1.41 27.21
C ALA A 667 9.90 1.77 26.17
N GLN A 668 11.13 1.33 26.36
CA GLN A 668 12.23 1.55 25.41
C GLN A 668 12.70 0.23 24.85
N ARG A 669 12.95 0.19 23.54
CA ARG A 669 13.66 -0.90 22.86
C ARG A 669 14.89 -0.35 22.18
N ASP A 670 16.03 -0.94 22.50
CA ASP A 670 17.27 -0.83 21.76
C ASP A 670 17.50 -2.15 21.02
N ILE A 671 17.72 -2.11 19.72
CA ILE A 671 18.03 -3.29 18.92
C ILE A 671 19.24 -3.02 18.04
N LEU A 672 20.18 -3.96 18.06
CA LEU A 672 21.35 -4.06 17.19
C LEU A 672 21.17 -5.30 16.32
N VAL A 673 21.33 -5.13 15.01
CA VAL A 673 21.40 -6.22 14.04
C VAL A 673 22.75 -6.15 13.36
N ASP A 674 23.47 -7.26 13.29
CA ASP A 674 24.72 -7.42 12.56
C ASP A 674 24.59 -8.61 11.60
N MET A 675 24.76 -8.35 10.30
CA MET A 675 24.58 -9.35 9.24
C MET A 675 25.93 -9.89 8.72
N ILE A 676 27.02 -9.72 9.47
CA ILE A 676 28.32 -10.25 9.09
C ILE A 676 28.35 -11.75 9.39
N LYS A 677 28.67 -12.55 8.37
CA LYS A 677 28.84 -13.98 8.52
C LYS A 677 30.09 -14.33 9.35
N ARG A 678 29.93 -15.20 10.36
CA ARG A 678 30.98 -15.70 11.26
C ARG A 678 30.83 -17.21 11.44
N GLY A 679 31.62 -17.99 10.72
CA GLY A 679 31.51 -19.45 10.73
C GLY A 679 30.08 -19.90 10.36
N ASN A 680 29.41 -20.53 11.32
CA ASN A 680 28.04 -21.01 11.21
C ASN A 680 26.97 -19.95 11.51
N ILE A 681 27.35 -18.76 11.97
CA ILE A 681 26.45 -17.64 12.26
C ILE A 681 26.34 -16.75 11.03
N ASP A 682 25.14 -16.54 10.52
CA ASP A 682 24.88 -15.58 9.43
C ASP A 682 24.41 -14.21 9.97
N THR A 683 23.86 -14.16 11.19
CA THR A 683 23.34 -12.93 11.77
C THR A 683 23.35 -12.97 13.30
N ILE A 684 23.68 -11.84 13.91
CA ILE A 684 23.55 -11.59 15.35
C ILE A 684 22.54 -10.47 15.58
N ILE A 685 21.63 -10.68 16.54
CA ILE A 685 20.62 -9.71 16.96
C ILE A 685 20.76 -9.51 18.47
N ALA A 686 20.93 -8.28 18.93
CA ALA A 686 20.90 -7.95 20.35
C ALA A 686 19.74 -7.00 20.64
N ILE A 687 18.91 -7.34 21.63
CA ILE A 687 17.74 -6.57 22.04
C ILE A 687 17.88 -6.21 23.52
N GLN A 688 17.67 -4.94 23.84
CA GLN A 688 17.46 -4.46 25.19
C GLN A 688 16.10 -3.77 25.28
N ASP A 689 15.16 -4.42 25.98
CA ASP A 689 13.85 -3.86 26.27
C ASP A 689 13.78 -3.41 27.73
N GLN A 690 13.38 -2.16 27.97
CA GLN A 690 13.20 -1.59 29.30
C GLN A 690 11.75 -1.15 29.50
N PHE A 691 11.13 -1.64 30.57
CA PHE A 691 9.77 -1.32 30.96
C PHE A 691 9.74 -0.80 32.39
N ILE A 692 8.99 0.29 32.64
CA ILE A 692 8.73 0.83 33.98
C ILE A 692 7.27 1.26 34.05
N ASN A 693 6.60 0.96 35.17
CA ASN A 693 5.30 1.53 35.50
C ASN A 693 5.16 1.70 37.02
N SER A 694 4.25 2.59 37.42
CA SER A 694 3.82 2.77 38.81
C SER A 694 3.08 1.55 39.39
N LEU A 695 2.54 0.68 38.53
CA LEU A 695 1.89 -0.57 38.90
C LEU A 695 2.80 -1.75 38.56
N SER A 696 2.76 -2.79 39.39
CA SER A 696 3.42 -4.06 39.09
C SER A 696 2.70 -4.77 37.94
N HIS A 697 3.46 -5.34 37.01
CA HIS A 697 2.93 -6.11 35.88
C HIS A 697 3.65 -7.43 35.71
N PHE A 698 3.03 -8.34 34.97
CA PHE A 698 3.75 -9.40 34.27
C PHE A 698 4.23 -8.85 32.94
N TRP A 699 5.55 -8.73 32.79
CA TRP A 699 6.21 -8.31 31.56
C TRP A 699 6.58 -9.55 30.77
N HIS A 700 6.04 -9.68 29.56
CA HIS A 700 6.32 -10.80 28.68
C HIS A 700 7.16 -10.31 27.50
N TRP A 701 8.32 -10.92 27.29
CA TRP A 701 9.03 -10.86 26.02
C TRP A 701 8.74 -12.15 25.24
N GLN A 702 8.41 -12.03 23.95
CA GLN A 702 7.89 -13.16 23.18
C GLN A 702 8.46 -13.25 21.76
N LEU A 703 8.74 -14.47 21.31
CA LEU A 703 8.89 -14.83 19.90
C LEU A 703 7.88 -15.91 19.52
N SER A 704 7.26 -15.75 18.36
CA SER A 704 6.29 -16.68 17.79
C SER A 704 6.80 -17.20 16.45
N PRO A 705 7.60 -18.29 16.43
CA PRO A 705 8.00 -18.93 15.18
C PRO A 705 6.81 -19.63 14.51
N GLU A 706 6.98 -20.13 13.29
CA GLU A 706 6.00 -20.97 12.62
C GLU A 706 6.05 -22.41 13.19
N PRO A 707 4.99 -22.89 13.88
CA PRO A 707 5.02 -24.17 14.58
C PRO A 707 5.25 -25.37 13.67
N THR A 708 4.77 -25.30 12.43
CA THR A 708 4.97 -26.37 11.44
C THR A 708 6.39 -26.43 10.87
N GLU A 709 7.21 -25.41 11.16
CA GLU A 709 8.58 -25.29 10.66
C GLU A 709 9.62 -25.43 11.76
N THR A 710 9.21 -25.36 13.03
CA THR A 710 10.15 -25.15 14.14
C THR A 710 9.86 -25.99 15.38
N SER A 711 10.89 -26.15 16.21
CA SER A 711 10.77 -26.68 17.58
C SER A 711 11.63 -25.87 18.53
N ILE A 712 11.20 -25.74 19.79
CA ILE A 712 11.85 -24.86 20.79
C ILE A 712 12.37 -25.70 21.96
N THR A 713 13.65 -25.53 22.27
CA THR A 713 14.31 -26.13 23.44
C THR A 713 14.83 -25.04 24.36
N LEU A 714 14.67 -25.23 25.67
CA LEU A 714 15.19 -24.33 26.71
C LEU A 714 16.40 -24.96 27.39
N GLY A 715 17.37 -24.16 27.79
CA GLY A 715 18.59 -24.64 28.41
C GLY A 715 19.32 -23.59 29.23
N ASN A 716 20.55 -23.91 29.63
CA ASN A 716 21.49 -22.98 30.23
C ASN A 716 22.89 -23.26 29.70
N GLU A 717 23.71 -22.22 29.58
CA GLU A 717 25.07 -22.29 29.05
C GLU A 717 25.91 -21.19 29.69
N ASN A 718 27.07 -21.51 30.28
CA ASN A 718 28.04 -20.55 30.82
C ASN A 718 27.42 -19.40 31.65
N ASN A 719 26.53 -19.73 32.59
CA ASN A 719 25.79 -18.77 33.43
C ASN A 719 24.86 -17.82 32.65
N LEU A 720 24.30 -18.30 31.54
CA LEU A 720 23.23 -17.66 30.77
C LEU A 720 22.09 -18.66 30.63
N SER A 721 20.84 -18.19 30.75
CA SER A 721 19.70 -18.99 30.32
C SER A 721 19.55 -18.89 28.81
N THR A 722 19.29 -20.03 28.16
CA THR A 722 19.29 -20.15 26.71
C THR A 722 17.99 -20.71 26.17
N PHE A 723 17.72 -20.41 24.92
CA PHE A 723 16.72 -21.11 24.13
C PHE A 723 17.28 -21.38 22.74
N ILE A 724 16.83 -22.45 22.11
CA ILE A 724 17.14 -22.72 20.71
C ILE A 724 15.84 -23.07 19.99
N ILE A 725 15.57 -22.34 18.92
CA ILE A 725 14.55 -22.66 17.95
C ILE A 725 15.25 -23.40 16.81
N ARG A 726 14.89 -24.66 16.56
CA ARG A 726 15.40 -25.43 15.41
C ARG A 726 14.43 -25.26 14.25
N GLY A 727 14.97 -24.98 13.07
CA GLY A 727 14.21 -24.84 11.83
C GLY A 727 14.47 -26.01 10.89
N ARG A 728 14.18 -25.78 9.61
CA ARG A 728 14.48 -26.74 8.54
C ARG A 728 15.98 -26.79 8.24
N ASN A 729 16.43 -27.85 7.57
CA ASN A 729 17.79 -27.95 7.01
C ASN A 729 18.92 -27.70 8.04
N GLU A 730 18.78 -28.22 9.26
CA GLU A 730 19.79 -28.02 10.34
C GLU A 730 20.03 -26.54 10.70
N SER A 731 19.09 -25.66 10.37
CA SER A 731 19.14 -24.26 10.78
C SER A 731 18.66 -24.08 12.21
N TRP A 732 19.16 -23.03 12.85
CA TRP A 732 18.84 -22.71 14.23
C TRP A 732 18.82 -21.20 14.46
N LEU A 733 17.94 -20.77 15.37
CA LEU A 733 18.00 -19.49 16.06
C LEU A 733 18.26 -19.77 17.53
N LYS A 734 19.45 -19.42 18.02
CA LYS A 734 19.85 -19.61 19.41
C LYS A 734 19.87 -18.27 20.12
N GLY A 735 19.30 -18.21 21.31
CA GLY A 735 19.27 -17.00 22.12
C GLY A 735 19.79 -17.21 23.53
N TRP A 736 20.36 -16.15 24.09
CA TRP A 736 20.90 -16.08 25.44
C TRP A 736 20.33 -14.86 26.16
N LEU A 737 19.85 -15.07 27.38
CA LEU A 737 19.38 -14.01 28.26
C LEU A 737 20.46 -13.64 29.27
N TYR A 738 20.97 -12.42 29.16
CA TYR A 738 22.05 -11.92 30.01
C TYR A 738 21.62 -11.74 31.48
N ASN A 739 20.41 -11.24 31.70
CA ASN A 739 19.86 -10.91 33.02
C ASN A 739 18.67 -11.80 33.39
N TYR A 740 18.91 -13.12 33.40
CA TYR A 740 17.93 -14.19 33.62
C TYR A 740 17.47 -14.37 35.09
N GLN A 741 18.06 -13.62 36.03
CA GLN A 741 17.61 -13.68 37.43
C GLN A 741 16.13 -13.27 37.50
N ASN A 742 15.32 -14.05 38.21
CA ASN A 742 13.88 -13.85 38.38
C ASN A 742 13.08 -13.89 37.06
N THR A 743 13.53 -14.67 36.07
CA THR A 743 12.74 -14.95 34.86
C THR A 743 12.13 -16.33 34.84
N THR A 744 10.89 -16.40 34.38
CA THR A 744 10.23 -17.66 34.03
C THR A 744 10.21 -17.81 32.52
N TYR A 745 10.68 -18.96 32.03
CA TYR A 745 10.52 -19.35 30.64
C TYR A 745 9.25 -20.17 30.48
N ASN A 746 8.52 -19.91 29.41
CA ASN A 746 7.36 -20.69 29.01
C ASN A 746 7.41 -20.97 27.52
N ASN A 747 7.18 -22.23 27.14
CA ASN A 747 7.04 -22.70 25.76
C ASN A 747 5.69 -23.43 25.58
N THR A 748 4.59 -22.76 25.93
CA THR A 748 3.25 -23.27 25.65
C THR A 748 2.86 -22.95 24.22
N GLU A 749 2.47 -23.98 23.47
CA GLU A 749 1.90 -23.88 22.12
C GLU A 749 2.84 -23.22 21.10
N ASP A 750 4.09 -23.67 21.12
CA ASP A 750 5.10 -23.32 20.11
C ASP A 750 5.47 -21.83 20.08
N VAL A 751 5.37 -21.18 21.25
CA VAL A 751 5.69 -19.77 21.47
C VAL A 751 6.69 -19.65 22.60
N LEU A 752 7.83 -19.02 22.32
CA LEU A 752 8.80 -18.69 23.35
C LEU A 752 8.34 -17.45 24.12
N ARG A 753 8.17 -17.58 25.43
CA ARG A 753 7.88 -16.48 26.35
C ARG A 753 8.89 -16.41 27.48
N ILE A 754 9.40 -15.21 27.75
CA ILE A 754 10.25 -14.88 28.90
C ILE A 754 9.48 -13.89 29.75
N ILE A 755 9.25 -14.24 31.02
CA ILE A 755 8.35 -13.50 31.90
C ILE A 755 9.12 -12.95 33.10
N LYS A 756 8.91 -11.66 33.41
CA LYS A 756 9.34 -11.00 34.65
C LYS A 756 8.14 -10.39 35.36
N TYR A 757 8.14 -10.40 36.70
CA TYR A 757 7.11 -9.72 37.49
C TYR A 757 7.71 -8.57 38.30
N GLY A 758 7.02 -7.42 38.33
CA GLY A 758 7.39 -6.27 39.16
C GLY A 758 7.02 -4.92 38.54
N PHE A 759 7.48 -3.83 39.16
CA PHE A 759 7.27 -2.45 38.67
C PHE A 759 8.13 -2.09 37.46
N SER A 760 9.20 -2.84 37.25
CA SER A 760 10.10 -2.67 36.11
C SER A 760 10.57 -4.01 35.59
N ALA A 761 10.84 -4.10 34.29
CA ALA A 761 11.56 -5.20 33.69
C ALA A 761 12.61 -4.69 32.71
N ASN A 762 13.72 -5.40 32.65
CA ASN A 762 14.76 -5.19 31.66
C ASN A 762 15.06 -6.55 31.03
N PHE A 763 14.97 -6.68 29.70
CA PHE A 763 15.32 -7.89 28.97
C PHE A 763 16.54 -7.60 28.11
N LYS A 764 17.68 -8.23 28.42
CA LYS A 764 18.92 -8.14 27.64
C LYS A 764 19.18 -9.45 26.93
N ILE A 765 18.77 -9.54 25.67
CA ILE A 765 18.74 -10.79 24.89
C ILE A 765 19.70 -10.66 23.71
N ALA A 766 20.59 -11.63 23.58
CA ALA A 766 21.38 -11.84 22.36
C ALA A 766 20.83 -13.04 21.61
N MET A 767 20.77 -12.98 20.29
CA MET A 767 20.37 -14.08 19.42
C MET A 767 21.37 -14.21 18.27
N ALA A 768 21.64 -15.44 17.87
CA ALA A 768 22.38 -15.78 16.68
C ALA A 768 21.51 -16.67 15.79
N LEU A 769 21.65 -16.50 14.49
CA LEU A 769 20.92 -17.22 13.46
C LEU A 769 21.91 -17.83 12.49
N GLY A 770 21.74 -19.11 12.16
CA GLY A 770 22.74 -19.85 11.40
C GLY A 770 22.32 -21.26 11.01
N MET A 771 23.29 -22.05 10.54
CA MET A 771 23.13 -23.46 10.17
C MET A 771 24.27 -24.32 10.73
N GLY A 772 24.03 -25.61 10.94
CA GLY A 772 25.04 -26.56 11.41
C GLY A 772 25.26 -26.48 12.93
N THR A 773 26.52 -26.45 13.37
CA THR A 773 26.84 -26.42 14.81
C THR A 773 26.50 -25.06 15.41
N GLU A 774 25.70 -25.08 16.48
CA GLU A 774 25.35 -23.91 17.26
C GLU A 774 26.57 -23.32 17.98
N PRO A 775 26.71 -21.99 18.02
CA PRO A 775 27.77 -21.34 18.78
C PRO A 775 27.52 -21.46 20.28
N ILE A 776 28.58 -21.25 21.05
CA ILE A 776 28.54 -21.15 22.51
C ILE A 776 28.79 -19.68 22.87
N ALA A 777 28.08 -19.18 23.87
CA ALA A 777 28.29 -17.83 24.37
C ALA A 777 28.87 -17.83 25.79
N ASN A 778 29.62 -16.77 26.10
CA ASN A 778 30.19 -16.53 27.43
C ASN A 778 29.69 -15.19 27.97
N ARG A 779 29.26 -15.18 29.23
CA ARG A 779 28.89 -13.94 29.91
C ARG A 779 30.11 -13.07 30.18
N THR A 780 29.99 -11.77 29.94
CA THR A 780 30.98 -10.75 30.31
C THR A 780 30.41 -9.79 31.37
N ALA A 781 31.22 -8.83 31.82
CA ALA A 781 30.80 -7.83 32.80
C ALA A 781 29.62 -6.97 32.30
N THR A 782 29.56 -6.64 31.01
CA THR A 782 28.54 -5.76 30.43
C THR A 782 27.68 -6.42 29.35
N GLY A 783 27.98 -7.65 28.94
CA GLY A 783 27.16 -8.38 27.98
C GLY A 783 27.61 -9.80 27.68
N ILE A 784 27.70 -10.17 26.40
CA ILE A 784 27.84 -11.55 25.94
C ILE A 784 28.87 -11.61 24.80
N ASN A 785 29.80 -12.57 24.89
CA ASN A 785 30.67 -12.95 23.78
C ASN A 785 30.08 -14.16 23.07
N ILE A 786 29.92 -14.09 21.74
CA ILE A 786 29.51 -15.19 20.86
C ILE A 786 30.63 -15.35 19.84
N ASP A 787 31.39 -16.45 19.92
CA ASP A 787 32.60 -16.65 19.12
C ASP A 787 33.55 -15.42 19.17
N ASP A 788 33.79 -14.77 18.04
CA ASP A 788 34.64 -13.58 17.89
C ASP A 788 33.87 -12.24 17.96
N ALA A 789 32.59 -12.26 18.34
CA ALA A 789 31.75 -11.08 18.52
C ALA A 789 31.47 -10.77 20.00
N CYS A 790 31.67 -9.52 20.41
CA CYS A 790 31.29 -9.01 21.74
C CYS A 790 30.08 -8.08 21.64
N ILE A 791 29.02 -8.43 22.36
CA ILE A 791 27.82 -7.61 22.56
C ILE A 791 27.96 -6.91 23.91
N ASP A 792 28.05 -5.58 23.90
CA ASP A 792 27.95 -4.74 25.10
C ASP A 792 26.57 -4.06 25.14
N PHE A 793 25.71 -4.47 26.08
CA PHE A 793 24.36 -3.91 26.21
C PHE A 793 24.35 -2.43 26.64
N ASN A 794 25.44 -1.92 27.21
CA ASN A 794 25.58 -0.51 27.56
C ASN A 794 26.07 0.34 26.36
N ALA A 795 26.48 -0.29 25.27
CA ALA A 795 27.08 0.38 24.11
C ALA A 795 26.59 -0.16 22.76
N LEU A 796 25.36 -0.69 22.68
CA LEU A 796 24.79 -1.27 21.44
C LEU A 796 24.87 -0.31 20.24
N PHE A 797 24.76 1.00 20.46
CA PHE A 797 24.86 2.03 19.41
C PHE A 797 26.23 2.09 18.71
N LEU A 798 27.27 1.53 19.34
CA LEU A 798 28.61 1.42 18.76
C LEU A 798 28.74 0.22 17.81
N GLY A 799 27.77 -0.70 17.79
CA GLY A 799 27.84 -1.96 17.06
C GLY A 799 28.56 -3.06 17.85
N LEU A 800 28.77 -4.22 17.22
CA LEU A 800 29.54 -5.30 17.82
C LEU A 800 31.00 -4.90 17.98
N GLN A 801 31.56 -5.13 19.16
CA GLN A 801 32.97 -4.89 19.42
C GLN A 801 33.79 -6.14 19.11
N LYS A 802 35.01 -5.96 18.61
CA LYS A 802 35.97 -7.06 18.61
C LYS A 802 36.35 -7.35 20.07
N PRO A 803 36.44 -8.62 20.49
CA PRO A 803 36.99 -8.95 21.80
C PRO A 803 38.36 -8.29 21.91
N SER A 804 38.61 -7.61 23.03
CA SER A 804 39.82 -6.82 23.24
C SER A 804 41.05 -7.73 23.22
N ILE A 805 41.65 -7.94 22.04
CA ILE A 805 42.93 -8.67 21.86
C ILE A 805 44.03 -8.04 22.72
N ILE A 806 43.90 -6.75 23.05
CA ILE A 806 44.82 -5.97 23.88
C ILE A 806 45.08 -6.64 25.24
N ILE A 807 44.10 -7.30 25.88
CA ILE A 807 44.33 -7.93 27.19
C ILE A 807 45.18 -9.21 27.02
N ILE A 808 44.97 -9.98 25.95
CA ILE A 808 45.78 -11.17 25.68
C ILE A 808 47.20 -10.75 25.28
N SER A 809 47.35 -9.75 24.42
CA SER A 809 48.68 -9.24 24.05
C SER A 809 49.42 -8.64 25.25
N ILE A 810 48.76 -7.88 26.13
CA ILE A 810 49.38 -7.34 27.36
C ILE A 810 49.73 -8.49 28.31
N ALA A 811 48.85 -9.48 28.50
CA ALA A 811 49.16 -10.64 29.35
C ALA A 811 50.33 -11.47 28.78
N SER A 812 50.42 -11.67 27.47
CA SER A 812 51.54 -12.33 26.81
C SER A 812 52.84 -11.52 26.90
N VAL A 813 52.76 -10.19 26.78
CA VAL A 813 53.90 -9.29 26.96
C VAL A 813 54.38 -9.28 28.42
N LEU A 814 53.46 -9.21 29.38
CA LEU A 814 53.77 -9.28 30.81
C LEU A 814 54.32 -10.65 31.21
N PHE A 815 53.78 -11.74 30.66
CA PHE A 815 54.32 -13.08 30.85
C PHE A 815 55.72 -13.22 30.22
N GLY A 816 55.93 -12.69 29.01
CA GLY A 816 57.25 -12.62 28.39
C GLY A 816 58.26 -11.82 29.21
N LEU A 817 57.86 -10.67 29.75
CA LEU A 817 58.66 -9.86 30.68
C LEU A 817 58.98 -10.62 31.97
N ALA A 818 58.01 -11.33 32.57
CA ALA A 818 58.23 -12.14 33.76
C ALA A 818 59.23 -13.28 33.51
N VAL A 819 59.13 -13.97 32.36
CA VAL A 819 60.09 -15.00 31.96
C VAL A 819 61.49 -14.42 31.75
N LEU A 820 61.62 -13.27 31.09
CA LEU A 820 62.90 -12.58 30.90
C LEU A 820 63.53 -12.14 32.23
N ILE A 821 62.73 -11.65 33.18
CA ILE A 821 63.18 -11.30 34.53
C ILE A 821 63.71 -12.54 35.26
N ILE A 822 62.98 -13.67 35.19
CA ILE A 822 63.41 -14.94 35.81
C ILE A 822 64.73 -15.41 35.19
N ILE A 823 64.86 -15.37 33.85
CA ILE A 823 66.09 -15.72 33.15
C ILE A 823 67.24 -14.79 33.59
N GLY A 824 67.00 -13.48 33.68
CA GLY A 824 67.98 -12.51 34.17
C GLY A 824 68.44 -12.80 35.61
N ILE A 825 67.52 -13.17 36.50
CA ILE A 825 67.83 -13.57 37.88
C ILE A 825 68.68 -14.85 37.90
N LEU A 826 68.35 -15.84 37.06
CA LEU A 826 69.10 -17.09 36.96
C LEU A 826 70.51 -16.88 36.40
N ILE A 827 70.66 -16.04 35.37
CA ILE A 827 71.96 -15.64 34.81
C ILE A 827 72.78 -14.91 35.86
N ARG A 828 72.19 -13.95 36.58
CA ARG A 828 72.88 -13.20 37.65
C ARG A 828 73.32 -14.12 38.80
N LYS A 829 72.48 -15.09 39.20
CA LYS A 829 72.86 -16.12 40.18
C LYS A 829 74.02 -16.98 39.68
N ARG A 830 74.03 -17.36 38.39
CA ARG A 830 75.14 -18.13 37.78
C ARG A 830 76.45 -17.33 37.73
N ILE A 831 76.40 -16.06 37.34
CA ILE A 831 77.56 -15.15 37.35
C ILE A 831 78.11 -14.98 38.77
N ASN A 832 77.24 -14.73 39.76
CA ASN A 832 77.67 -14.61 41.16
C ASN A 832 78.24 -15.92 41.72
N ARG A 833 77.76 -17.08 41.27
CA ARG A 833 78.29 -18.39 41.66
C ARG A 833 79.68 -18.63 41.07
N ASN A 834 79.90 -18.24 39.81
CA ASN A 834 81.21 -18.32 39.16
C ASN A 834 82.23 -17.34 39.77
N ASN A 835 81.81 -16.12 40.13
CA ASN A 835 82.68 -15.14 40.79
C ASN A 835 83.05 -15.53 42.23
N ARG A 836 82.27 -16.39 42.90
CA ARG A 836 82.63 -16.96 44.20
C ARG A 836 83.69 -18.08 44.11
N VAL A 837 83.91 -18.67 42.94
CA VAL A 837 84.92 -19.73 42.75
C VAL A 837 86.31 -19.15 42.45
N SER A 838 86.43 -17.89 41.99
CA SER A 838 87.73 -17.28 41.69
C SER A 838 88.40 -16.54 42.87
N SER A 839 87.85 -16.63 44.09
CA SER A 839 88.44 -16.02 45.31
C SER A 839 89.05 -17.04 46.28
N ALA A 840 89.17 -18.31 45.88
CA ALA A 840 89.79 -19.38 46.67
C ALA A 840 91.22 -19.75 46.21
N SER A 841 91.89 -18.90 45.42
CA SER A 841 93.33 -19.00 45.16
C SER A 841 94.03 -17.66 45.38
N LYS A 842 94.27 -17.35 46.66
CA LYS A 842 95.41 -16.59 47.14
C LYS A 842 95.71 -17.00 48.57
#